data_AF-A0A9P1D547-F1
#
_entry.id   AF-A0A9P1D547-F1
#
_cell.length_a   1.000
_cell.length_b   1.000
_cell.length_c   1.000
_cell.angle_alpha   90.00
_cell.angle_beta   90.00
_cell.angle_gamma   90.00
#
_symmetry.space_group_name_H-M   'P 1'
#
loop_
_entity.id
_entity.type
_entity.pdbx_description
1 polymer ?
#
loop_
_entity_poly.entity_id
_entity_poly.type
_entity_poly.pdbx_seq_one_letter_code
_entity_poly.pdbx_strand_id
1 'polypeptide(L)'
;MPVVTEYATQTISVVGRYTHLGSIAHHSGLSHRELRRRIAIGNAAFTAHRKTLFQNGSFSLRRRAELFQSIVLSKVVYGMETWYFHDVRLYHYFRSAIFRLYRRLLKLPPTEKLTEDEVLALTALPDPAHLLSIARLRYLGLLYKCDTITPWAHLRQDVEWMHLVQTDLKWLWGLISDTSRLRDPSQHFCDWQYVLRYHRSYWRKLLLRGQRLCSMRGMDQLLLRSLRHDVLAHLEEHGTLSTATVRPAIDAHQETQHYGCMSCAKRCRNRAGEGAHLFKAHGIVAAERFWMASTTCEVCLKEFYSFDKLQVHLRTATACRETMNAKPYTQVTPGFGSRANEALRESHDGLLPVQQAHGPHGLRPVRREFDRHHVELFETLALAIYEAEEEQTLETLEVMTKAIKACAIGWTQLKATLAHLRDSFTVDSIMDAQLSLVQIRQIIDRFRASGHWAFLHEIDYELADGAHLHQLDLYEQWCEDLAGSEAVWTPEETRCPRPFYKERIVLHAYSGRRRPGDFQWYLDRLAAKHHMVDLYVVSIDLVINSTWGDIGRPETQRFWLQAIAQGQVLGMLSGPPCCTWSIARGKKDTKMIQQGRQGPRIIRTLQHLWGLPSVSLREMQQLHDGHLLLGFSVHAMVLLSTVGGMGILEHPREPDDPDAASIWRLPLIRMVLGLPGFRLLECAQGLLGAASTKGTGLLTLNLPDLPIYIRDNAVRSDLPRAATIGMDELGRYKTAVLKEYPPALCKAFAEGFFSHFPSHSPEKDLVPLPAEFLVLCQQMTATEMGQSIGADFAG
;
A
#
# COMPACT_ATOMS: atom_id res chain seq x y z
N MET A 1 38.63 34.69 5.27
CA MET A 1 38.16 35.77 4.37
C MET A 1 37.82 36.98 5.22
N PRO A 2 38.46 38.14 5.00
CA PRO A 2 38.07 39.37 5.68
C PRO A 2 36.72 39.85 5.15
N VAL A 3 35.81 40.23 6.05
CA VAL A 3 34.49 40.78 5.74
C VAL A 3 34.30 42.05 6.57
N VAL A 4 33.87 43.12 5.91
CA VAL A 4 33.59 44.40 6.57
C VAL A 4 32.17 44.34 7.11
N THR A 5 32.01 44.48 8.42
CA THR A 5 30.71 44.67 9.07
C THR A 5 30.52 46.15 9.41
N GLU A 6 29.33 46.52 9.90
CA GLU A 6 29.05 47.87 10.38
C GLU A 6 29.95 48.32 11.55
N TYR A 7 30.62 47.38 12.23
CA TYR A 7 31.46 47.65 13.40
C TYR A 7 32.96 47.46 13.15
N ALA A 8 33.37 46.53 12.30
CA ALA A 8 34.79 46.24 12.06
C ALA A 8 35.02 45.33 10.84
N THR A 9 36.26 45.28 10.35
CA THR A 9 36.73 44.20 9.48
C THR A 9 36.95 42.95 10.31
N GLN A 10 36.12 41.93 10.11
CA GLN A 10 36.23 40.63 10.79
C GLN A 10 36.83 39.58 9.85
N THR A 11 37.70 38.73 10.37
CA THR A 11 38.22 37.59 9.61
C THR A 11 37.33 36.37 9.84
N ILE A 12 36.58 35.96 8.82
CA ILE A 12 35.69 34.81 8.90
C ILE A 12 36.37 33.58 8.28
N SER A 13 36.26 32.43 8.93
CA SER A 13 36.71 31.15 8.36
C SER A 13 35.70 30.63 7.35
N VAL A 14 36.16 30.37 6.11
CA VAL A 14 35.34 29.71 5.10
C VAL A 14 35.47 28.20 5.32
N VAL A 15 34.36 27.57 5.72
CA VAL A 15 34.29 26.14 5.99
C VAL A 15 33.25 25.50 5.09
N GLY A 16 33.53 24.30 4.58
CA GLY A 16 32.53 23.59 3.77
C GLY A 16 31.38 22.98 4.56
N ARG A 17 31.53 22.90 5.88
CA ARG A 17 30.49 22.48 6.81
C ARG A 17 30.56 23.30 8.08
N TYR A 18 29.40 23.70 8.58
CA TYR A 18 29.27 24.46 9.82
C TYR A 18 28.12 23.88 10.63
N THR A 19 28.33 23.65 11.94
CA THR A 19 27.24 23.27 12.84
C THR A 19 26.67 24.53 13.47
N HIS A 20 25.42 24.86 13.14
CA HIS A 20 24.69 25.98 13.72
C HIS A 20 23.50 25.47 14.51
N LEU A 21 23.40 25.83 15.80
CA LEU A 21 22.27 25.44 16.67
C LEU A 21 21.93 23.93 16.59
N GLY A 22 22.97 23.11 16.48
CA GLY A 22 22.87 21.66 16.41
C GLY A 22 22.64 21.08 15.01
N SER A 23 22.36 21.87 13.98
CA SER A 23 22.18 21.43 12.59
C SER A 23 23.44 21.66 11.75
N ILE A 24 23.77 20.75 10.84
CA ILE A 24 24.86 20.92 9.88
C ILE A 24 24.35 21.67 8.65
N ALA A 25 24.88 22.86 8.44
CA ALA A 25 24.86 23.51 7.13
C ALA A 25 26.07 23.00 6.32
N HIS A 26 25.82 22.56 5.10
CA HIS A 26 26.84 22.12 4.16
C HIS A 26 26.86 23.06 2.96
N HIS A 27 28.05 23.34 2.41
CA HIS A 27 28.23 24.27 1.28
C HIS A 27 27.36 23.95 0.07
N SER A 28 27.08 22.66 -0.16
CA SER A 28 26.26 22.21 -1.30
C SER A 28 24.75 22.43 -1.10
N GLY A 29 24.29 22.93 0.06
CA GLY A 29 22.87 23.02 0.42
C GLY A 29 22.16 21.67 0.66
N LEU A 30 22.85 20.54 0.42
CA LEU A 30 22.24 19.21 0.49
C LEU A 30 22.10 18.72 1.94
N SER A 31 20.91 18.21 2.26
CA SER A 31 20.58 17.70 3.61
C SER A 31 21.18 16.32 3.95
N HIS A 32 21.91 15.67 3.04
CA HIS A 32 22.36 14.28 3.20
C HIS A 32 23.25 14.04 4.43
N ARG A 33 24.22 14.93 4.69
CA ARG A 33 25.12 14.80 5.85
C ARG A 33 24.36 15.00 7.16
N GLU A 34 23.46 15.98 7.20
CA GLU A 34 22.60 16.24 8.34
C GLU A 34 21.66 15.06 8.60
N LEU A 35 21.04 14.51 7.55
CA LEU A 35 20.23 13.30 7.60
C LEU A 35 21.01 12.12 8.21
N ARG A 36 22.19 11.80 7.69
CA ARG A 36 23.04 10.72 8.23
C ARG A 36 23.36 10.95 9.70
N ARG A 37 23.71 12.18 10.08
CA ARG A 37 23.98 12.56 11.48
C ARG A 37 22.75 12.35 12.36
N ARG A 38 21.56 12.80 11.96
CA ARG A 38 20.32 12.64 12.74
C ARG A 38 19.95 11.17 12.92
N ILE A 39 20.08 10.37 11.86
CA ILE A 39 19.88 8.92 11.94
C ILE A 39 20.90 8.29 12.91
N ALA A 40 22.17 8.69 12.88
CA ALA A 40 23.17 8.19 13.82
C ALA A 40 22.83 8.57 15.28
N ILE A 41 22.41 9.82 15.54
CA ILE A 41 21.96 10.27 16.86
C ILE A 41 20.75 9.45 17.33
N GLY A 42 19.78 9.20 16.45
CA GLY A 42 18.63 8.34 16.75
C GLY A 42 19.05 6.92 17.10
N ASN A 43 19.97 6.32 16.33
CA ASN A 43 20.50 4.99 16.61
C ASN A 43 21.25 4.93 17.95
N ALA A 44 22.04 5.96 18.28
CA ALA A 44 22.71 6.05 19.57
C ALA A 44 21.70 6.16 20.72
N ALA A 45 20.69 7.01 20.59
CA ALA A 45 19.62 7.17 21.57
C ALA A 45 18.82 5.88 21.77
N PHE A 46 18.49 5.16 20.69
CA PHE A 46 17.85 3.85 20.78
C PHE A 46 18.73 2.85 21.53
N THR A 47 20.03 2.81 21.20
CA THR A 47 20.97 1.83 21.77
C THR A 47 21.19 2.08 23.26
N ALA A 48 21.28 3.34 23.68
CA ALA A 48 21.45 3.73 25.09
C ALA A 48 20.31 3.21 26.00
N HIS A 49 19.07 3.18 25.50
CA HIS A 49 17.90 2.72 26.26
C HIS A 49 17.26 1.44 25.71
N ARG A 50 18.03 0.67 24.92
CA ARG A 50 17.53 -0.52 24.21
C ARG A 50 16.91 -1.52 25.18
N LYS A 51 17.69 -2.01 26.15
CA LYS A 51 17.24 -3.08 27.08
C LYS A 51 16.25 -2.56 28.12
N THR A 52 16.43 -1.31 28.57
CA THR A 52 15.66 -0.73 29.69
C THR A 52 14.27 -0.26 29.26
N LEU A 53 14.13 0.32 28.06
CA LEU A 53 12.87 0.88 27.57
C LEU A 53 12.35 0.15 26.31
N PHE A 54 13.09 0.20 25.20
CA PHE A 54 12.54 -0.14 23.89
C PHE A 54 12.39 -1.63 23.62
N GLN A 55 13.14 -2.47 24.32
CA GLN A 55 13.10 -3.93 24.23
C GLN A 55 12.75 -4.59 25.56
N ASN A 56 12.27 -3.82 26.54
CA ASN A 56 11.81 -4.35 27.81
C ASN A 56 10.42 -5.00 27.65
N GLY A 57 10.30 -6.29 27.99
CA GLY A 57 9.04 -7.03 27.89
C GLY A 57 7.96 -6.58 28.87
N SER A 58 8.33 -5.86 29.92
CA SER A 58 7.41 -5.35 30.95
C SER A 58 6.53 -4.20 30.45
N PHE A 59 6.90 -3.55 29.34
CA PHE A 59 6.11 -2.50 28.71
C PHE A 59 5.37 -3.04 27.49
N SER A 60 4.08 -2.70 27.39
CA SER A 60 3.32 -2.93 26.16
C SER A 60 3.99 -2.28 24.95
N LEU A 61 3.82 -2.85 23.76
CA LEU A 61 4.38 -2.29 22.53
C LEU A 61 3.97 -0.83 22.33
N ARG A 62 2.70 -0.51 22.59
CA ARG A 62 2.17 0.86 22.55
C ARG A 62 2.98 1.81 23.45
N ARG A 63 3.24 1.43 24.70
CA ARG A 63 4.03 2.26 25.62
C ARG A 63 5.47 2.43 25.16
N ARG A 64 6.07 1.37 24.61
CA ARG A 64 7.42 1.42 24.02
C ARG A 64 7.48 2.35 22.80
N ALA A 65 6.45 2.35 21.96
CA ALA A 65 6.32 3.25 20.81
C ALA A 65 6.19 4.72 21.23
N GLU A 66 5.39 5.02 22.27
CA GLU A 66 5.28 6.37 22.85
C GLU A 66 6.64 6.87 23.35
N LEU A 67 7.36 6.04 24.12
CA LEU A 67 8.70 6.37 24.60
C LEU A 67 9.69 6.56 23.43
N PHE A 68 9.65 5.67 22.44
CA PHE A 68 10.47 5.76 21.24
C PHE A 68 10.23 7.09 20.50
N GLN A 69 8.98 7.50 20.34
CA GLN A 69 8.63 8.75 19.69
C GLN A 69 9.21 9.96 20.44
N SER A 70 9.14 9.94 21.78
CA SER A 70 9.62 11.04 22.63
C SER A 70 11.14 11.15 22.75
N ILE A 71 11.88 10.03 22.71
CA ILE A 71 13.33 9.99 22.98
C ILE A 71 14.17 9.84 21.72
N VAL A 72 13.74 8.97 20.80
CA VAL A 72 14.50 8.60 19.59
C VAL A 72 14.00 9.42 18.41
N LEU A 73 12.71 9.33 18.10
CA LEU A 73 12.17 9.98 16.91
C LEU A 73 12.29 11.50 17.00
N SER A 74 12.05 12.10 18.17
CA SER A 74 12.24 13.53 18.43
C SER A 74 13.65 14.03 18.05
N LYS A 75 14.70 13.24 18.28
CA LYS A 75 16.08 13.57 17.91
C LYS A 75 16.35 13.41 16.42
N VAL A 76 15.71 12.42 15.80
CA VAL A 76 15.81 12.19 14.35
C VAL A 76 15.10 13.29 13.57
N VAL A 77 13.92 13.73 14.04
CA VAL A 77 13.09 14.71 13.34
C VAL A 77 13.51 16.16 13.53
N TYR A 78 14.50 16.41 14.37
CA TYR A 78 15.01 17.76 14.59
C TYR A 78 15.65 18.31 13.30
N GLY A 79 15.17 19.46 12.83
CA GLY A 79 15.67 20.11 11.61
C GLY A 79 15.10 19.55 10.32
N MET A 80 14.16 18.60 10.37
CA MET A 80 13.53 18.01 9.17
C MET A 80 12.70 19.02 8.36
N GLU A 81 12.27 20.11 8.98
CA GLU A 81 11.47 21.17 8.35
C GLU A 81 12.19 21.87 7.19
N THR A 82 13.52 21.83 7.13
CA THR A 82 14.31 22.41 6.04
C THR A 82 14.85 21.35 5.08
N TRP A 83 14.48 20.08 5.24
CA TRP A 83 15.00 19.02 4.40
C TRP A 83 14.29 18.99 3.05
N TYR A 84 15.12 18.94 2.01
CA TYR A 84 14.72 18.75 0.63
C TYR A 84 15.54 17.62 0.00
N PHE A 85 14.89 16.80 -0.83
CA PHE A 85 15.46 15.61 -1.45
C PHE A 85 15.47 15.79 -2.98
N HIS A 86 16.62 16.15 -3.55
CA HIS A 86 16.79 16.26 -5.01
C HIS A 86 16.87 14.88 -5.72
N ASP A 87 17.12 13.80 -4.97
CA ASP A 87 17.26 12.44 -5.49
C ASP A 87 16.38 11.46 -4.68
N VAL A 88 15.60 10.66 -5.40
CA VAL A 88 14.78 9.56 -4.91
C VAL A 88 15.59 8.59 -4.03
N ARG A 89 16.87 8.37 -4.34
CA ARG A 89 17.77 7.51 -3.54
C ARG A 89 17.94 8.01 -2.10
N LEU A 90 18.05 9.33 -1.93
CA LEU A 90 18.26 9.93 -0.62
C LEU A 90 17.01 9.80 0.26
N TYR A 91 15.83 10.01 -0.36
CA TYR A 91 14.56 9.76 0.31
C TYR A 91 14.39 8.28 0.69
N HIS A 92 14.72 7.34 -0.21
CA HIS A 92 14.69 5.91 0.12
C HIS A 92 15.67 5.54 1.24
N TYR A 93 16.85 6.15 1.30
CA TYR A 93 17.77 5.96 2.42
C TYR A 93 17.15 6.41 3.75
N PHE A 94 16.54 7.61 3.78
CA PHE A 94 15.82 8.10 4.95
C PHE A 94 14.69 7.15 5.36
N ARG A 95 13.80 6.80 4.43
CA ARG A 95 12.70 5.86 4.66
C ARG A 95 13.20 4.54 5.24
N SER A 96 14.18 3.91 4.57
CA SER A 96 14.78 2.65 5.02
C SER A 96 15.41 2.77 6.41
N ALA A 97 16.04 3.90 6.72
CA ALA A 97 16.66 4.12 8.03
C ALA A 97 15.65 4.22 9.18
N ILE A 98 14.52 4.88 8.94
CA ILE A 98 13.41 4.94 9.91
C ILE A 98 12.80 3.55 10.10
N PHE A 99 12.52 2.82 9.02
CA PHE A 99 11.97 1.46 9.13
C PHE A 99 12.90 0.50 9.85
N ARG A 100 14.22 0.62 9.68
CA ARG A 100 15.18 -0.15 10.49
C ARG A 100 15.02 0.13 11.99
N LEU A 101 14.77 1.38 12.41
CA LEU A 101 14.52 1.70 13.82
C LEU A 101 13.18 1.12 14.30
N TYR A 102 12.12 1.20 13.48
CA TYR A 102 10.81 0.64 13.82
C TYR A 102 10.87 -0.88 13.96
N ARG A 103 11.55 -1.57 13.05
CA ARG A 103 11.77 -3.03 13.13
C ARG A 103 12.59 -3.42 14.37
N ARG A 104 13.58 -2.62 14.76
CA ARG A 104 14.34 -2.83 16.02
C ARG A 104 13.46 -2.69 17.26
N LEU A 105 12.46 -1.79 17.25
CA LEU A 105 11.49 -1.63 18.33
C LEU A 105 10.61 -2.89 18.47
N LEU A 106 10.20 -3.47 17.34
CA LEU A 106 9.45 -4.72 17.26
C LEU A 106 10.28 -5.98 17.61
N LYS A 107 11.61 -5.85 17.76
CA LYS A 107 12.55 -6.97 17.97
C LYS A 107 12.57 -8.00 16.83
N LEU A 108 12.25 -7.58 15.61
CA LEU A 108 12.20 -8.50 14.48
C LEU A 108 13.61 -8.93 14.03
N PRO A 109 13.84 -10.21 13.72
CA PRO A 109 15.07 -10.64 13.09
C PRO A 109 15.19 -10.07 11.66
N PRO A 110 16.41 -9.98 11.10
CA PRO A 110 16.60 -9.53 9.72
C PRO A 110 15.89 -10.40 8.67
N THR A 111 15.64 -11.68 9.00
CA THR A 111 14.99 -12.66 8.13
C THR A 111 13.47 -12.51 8.09
N GLU A 112 12.86 -11.80 9.03
CA GLU A 112 11.41 -11.64 9.10
C GLU A 112 10.89 -10.81 7.92
N LYS A 113 10.01 -11.38 7.11
CA LYS A 113 9.48 -10.70 5.92
C LYS A 113 8.20 -9.91 6.22
N LEU A 114 8.27 -8.94 7.13
CA LEU A 114 7.19 -7.95 7.27
C LEU A 114 7.36 -6.81 6.27
N THR A 115 6.28 -6.46 5.60
CA THR A 115 6.12 -5.27 4.77
C THR A 115 6.20 -3.98 5.62
N GLU A 116 6.46 -2.86 4.96
CA GLU A 116 6.53 -1.55 5.64
C GLU A 116 5.18 -1.18 6.29
N ASP A 117 4.06 -1.50 5.64
CA ASP A 117 2.71 -1.21 6.17
C ASP A 117 2.40 -2.01 7.43
N GLU A 118 2.81 -3.28 7.48
CA GLU A 118 2.71 -4.11 8.69
C GLU A 118 3.53 -3.52 9.85
N VAL A 119 4.75 -3.06 9.56
CA VAL A 119 5.59 -2.41 10.58
C VAL A 119 4.92 -1.13 11.12
N LEU A 120 4.30 -0.32 10.25
CA LEU A 120 3.57 0.89 10.68
C LEU A 120 2.35 0.55 11.52
N ALA A 121 1.54 -0.42 11.09
CA ALA A 121 0.33 -0.81 11.81
C ALA A 121 0.67 -1.40 13.20
N LEU A 122 1.64 -2.31 13.27
CA LEU A 122 2.07 -2.92 14.54
C LEU A 122 2.65 -1.90 15.51
N THR A 123 3.45 -0.95 15.02
CA THR A 123 4.07 0.07 15.89
C THR A 123 3.15 1.24 16.20
N ALA A 124 2.10 1.46 15.40
CA ALA A 124 1.29 2.69 15.37
C ALA A 124 2.14 3.97 15.24
N LEU A 125 3.34 3.87 14.65
CA LEU A 125 4.25 5.00 14.42
C LEU A 125 3.97 5.66 13.07
N PRO A 126 4.36 6.94 12.89
CA PRO A 126 4.05 7.66 11.66
C PRO A 126 4.94 7.21 10.49
N ASP A 127 4.36 7.19 9.28
CA ASP A 127 5.12 7.00 8.05
C ASP A 127 6.19 8.11 7.87
N PRO A 128 7.41 7.78 7.38
CA PRO A 128 8.47 8.76 7.14
C PRO A 128 8.08 9.97 6.28
N ALA A 129 7.24 9.79 5.26
CA ALA A 129 6.71 10.88 4.43
C ALA A 129 5.88 11.85 5.29
N HIS A 130 4.98 11.32 6.11
CA HIS A 130 4.13 12.12 6.98
C HIS A 130 4.94 12.83 8.08
N LEU A 131 6.08 12.26 8.54
CA LEU A 131 6.99 12.95 9.44
C LEU A 131 7.55 14.24 8.81
N LEU A 132 7.95 14.19 7.53
CA LEU A 132 8.43 15.36 6.79
C LEU A 132 7.33 16.41 6.65
N SER A 133 6.15 16.02 6.19
CA SER A 133 5.02 16.94 6.00
C SER A 133 4.61 17.62 7.30
N ILE A 134 4.48 16.85 8.38
CA ILE A 134 4.12 17.39 9.69
C ILE A 134 5.23 18.29 10.25
N ALA A 135 6.51 17.97 10.06
CA ALA A 135 7.61 18.83 10.49
C ALA A 135 7.58 20.18 9.77
N ARG A 136 7.45 20.19 8.44
CA ARG A 136 7.34 21.42 7.63
C ARG A 136 6.12 22.25 7.99
N LEU A 137 4.95 21.64 8.13
CA LEU A 137 3.72 22.37 8.49
C LEU A 137 3.75 22.92 9.92
N ARG A 138 4.41 22.22 10.86
CA ARG A 138 4.68 22.77 12.20
C ARG A 138 5.57 24.00 12.11
N TYR A 139 6.63 23.93 11.30
CA TYR A 139 7.54 25.05 11.08
C TYR A 139 6.86 26.25 10.41
N LEU A 140 5.99 26.02 9.42
CA LEU A 140 5.16 27.07 8.83
C LEU A 140 4.35 27.82 9.91
N GLY A 141 3.74 27.08 10.84
CA GLY A 141 3.04 27.69 11.99
C GLY A 141 3.96 28.50 12.91
N LEU A 142 5.22 28.10 13.06
CA LEU A 142 6.23 28.86 13.82
C LEU A 142 6.64 30.15 13.08
N LEU A 143 6.81 30.11 11.77
CA LEU A 143 7.14 31.29 10.94
C LEU A 143 6.07 32.37 11.07
N TYR A 144 4.79 31.98 11.03
CA TYR A 144 3.68 32.90 11.28
C TYR A 144 3.57 33.36 12.73
N LYS A 145 4.02 32.56 13.70
CA LYS A 145 4.12 33.00 15.10
C LYS A 145 5.17 34.12 15.26
N CYS A 146 6.23 34.08 14.46
CA CYS A 146 7.35 35.02 14.47
C CYS A 146 7.31 36.02 13.30
N ASP A 147 6.10 36.36 12.79
CA ASP A 147 5.87 37.16 11.57
C ASP A 147 6.73 38.44 11.49
N THR A 148 6.96 39.12 12.61
CA THR A 148 7.73 40.37 12.69
C THR A 148 9.22 40.23 12.39
N ILE A 149 9.80 39.04 12.60
CA ILE A 149 11.23 38.77 12.40
C ILE A 149 11.47 37.73 11.30
N THR A 150 10.40 37.17 10.72
CA THR A 150 10.49 36.17 9.66
C THR A 150 10.91 36.82 8.35
N PRO A 151 12.02 36.37 7.72
CA PRO A 151 12.50 36.95 6.46
C PRO A 151 11.69 36.41 5.27
N TRP A 152 10.43 36.83 5.14
CA TRP A 152 9.50 36.33 4.10
C TRP A 152 10.02 36.49 2.67
N ALA A 153 10.80 37.54 2.41
CA ALA A 153 11.41 37.77 1.11
C ALA A 153 12.37 36.63 0.72
N HIS A 154 13.21 36.17 1.65
CA HIS A 154 14.14 35.07 1.41
C HIS A 154 13.41 33.73 1.27
N LEU A 155 12.40 33.46 2.11
CA LEU A 155 11.61 32.24 2.00
C LEU A 155 10.85 32.15 0.67
N ARG A 156 10.37 33.29 0.14
CA ARG A 156 9.67 33.34 -1.16
C ARG A 156 10.60 33.03 -2.33
N GLN A 157 11.91 33.30 -2.20
CA GLN A 157 12.90 32.99 -3.22
C GLN A 157 13.23 31.49 -3.27
N ASP A 158 12.97 30.75 -2.19
CA ASP A 158 13.13 29.30 -2.15
C ASP A 158 11.91 28.58 -2.76
N VAL A 159 11.88 28.53 -4.09
CA VAL A 159 10.78 27.94 -4.86
C VAL A 159 10.60 26.46 -4.55
N GLU A 160 11.69 25.73 -4.31
CA GLU A 160 11.66 24.29 -4.03
C GLU A 160 10.98 24.01 -2.68
N TRP A 161 11.39 24.71 -1.62
CA TRP A 161 10.77 24.55 -0.31
C TRP A 161 9.31 25.04 -0.30
N MET A 162 9.01 26.15 -0.99
CA MET A 162 7.64 26.64 -1.14
C MET A 162 6.73 25.61 -1.81
N HIS A 163 7.22 24.89 -2.82
CA HIS A 163 6.49 23.81 -3.47
C HIS A 163 6.19 22.63 -2.53
N LEU A 164 7.16 22.26 -1.68
CA LEU A 164 6.94 21.24 -0.65
C LEU A 164 5.84 21.65 0.34
N VAL A 165 5.85 22.91 0.81
CA VAL A 165 4.84 23.43 1.73
C VAL A 165 3.45 23.43 1.09
N GLN A 166 3.34 23.83 -0.18
CA GLN A 166 2.08 23.78 -0.93
C GLN A 166 1.55 22.34 -1.04
N THR A 167 2.44 21.39 -1.33
CA THR A 167 2.12 19.97 -1.40
C THR A 167 1.64 19.44 -0.06
N ASP A 168 2.33 19.78 1.03
CA ASP A 168 1.97 19.35 2.38
C ASP A 168 0.63 19.98 2.84
N LEU A 169 0.35 21.23 2.48
CA LEU A 169 -0.95 21.86 2.75
C LEU A 169 -2.08 21.18 1.99
N LYS A 170 -1.87 20.86 0.70
CA LYS A 170 -2.82 20.09 -0.12
C LYS A 170 -3.05 18.69 0.44
N TRP A 171 -1.99 18.01 0.87
CA TRP A 171 -2.08 16.71 1.55
C TRP A 171 -2.95 16.82 2.81
N LEU A 172 -2.67 17.77 3.70
CA LEU A 172 -3.45 17.96 4.91
C LEU A 172 -4.91 18.29 4.59
N TRP A 173 -5.15 19.15 3.60
CA TRP A 173 -6.49 19.50 3.13
C TRP A 173 -7.26 18.28 2.63
N GLY A 174 -6.65 17.40 1.83
CA GLY A 174 -7.29 16.17 1.36
C GLY A 174 -7.79 15.25 2.47
N LEU A 175 -7.17 15.31 3.67
CA LEU A 175 -7.60 14.55 4.84
C LEU A 175 -8.79 15.18 5.59
N ILE A 176 -9.06 16.48 5.41
CA ILE A 176 -9.99 17.27 6.23
C ILE A 176 -11.02 18.09 5.46
N SER A 177 -10.95 18.12 4.12
CA SER A 177 -11.79 18.94 3.23
C SER A 177 -13.28 18.92 3.59
N ASP A 178 -13.85 17.74 3.83
CA ASP A 178 -15.29 17.58 4.02
C ASP A 178 -15.72 17.72 5.48
N THR A 179 -14.76 17.97 6.36
CA THR A 179 -14.92 17.94 7.81
C THR A 179 -14.24 19.12 8.49
N SER A 180 -13.95 20.15 7.70
CA SER A 180 -13.47 21.46 8.10
C SER A 180 -14.11 22.50 7.18
N ARG A 181 -14.07 23.78 7.59
CA ARG A 181 -14.51 24.90 6.74
C ARG A 181 -13.37 25.44 5.86
N LEU A 182 -12.19 24.83 5.92
CA LEU A 182 -11.02 25.29 5.17
C LEU A 182 -11.15 24.84 3.71
N ARG A 183 -11.09 25.82 2.81
CA ARG A 183 -11.11 25.59 1.36
C ARG A 183 -9.73 25.19 0.85
N ASP A 184 -9.66 24.75 -0.41
CA ASP A 184 -8.41 24.33 -1.06
C ASP A 184 -7.31 25.41 -0.88
N PRO A 185 -6.18 25.07 -0.24
CA PRO A 185 -5.09 26.02 0.01
C PRO A 185 -4.45 26.58 -1.28
N SER A 186 -4.58 25.90 -2.44
CA SER A 186 -4.08 26.42 -3.71
C SER A 186 -4.89 27.59 -4.26
N GLN A 187 -6.17 27.69 -3.90
CA GLN A 187 -7.07 28.75 -4.38
C GLN A 187 -7.39 29.76 -3.26
N HIS A 188 -7.43 29.30 -2.01
CA HIS A 188 -7.91 30.06 -0.86
C HIS A 188 -6.91 30.04 0.30
N PHE A 189 -5.64 30.33 0.02
CA PHE A 189 -4.60 30.37 1.05
C PHE A 189 -4.88 31.38 2.18
N CYS A 190 -5.68 32.42 1.93
CA CYS A 190 -6.08 33.40 2.94
C CYS A 190 -6.78 32.76 4.17
N ASP A 191 -7.58 31.71 3.97
CA ASP A 191 -8.24 30.98 5.06
C ASP A 191 -7.20 30.30 5.97
N TRP A 192 -6.18 29.71 5.35
CA TRP A 192 -5.09 29.03 6.03
C TRP A 192 -4.17 30.01 6.74
N GLN A 193 -3.84 31.11 6.07
CA GLN A 193 -3.07 32.21 6.64
C GLN A 193 -3.75 32.79 7.89
N TYR A 194 -5.08 32.95 7.86
CA TYR A 194 -5.86 33.39 9.01
C TYR A 194 -5.72 32.43 10.20
N VAL A 195 -5.83 31.12 9.95
CA VAL A 195 -5.62 30.09 10.99
C VAL A 195 -4.18 30.12 11.54
N LEU A 196 -3.18 30.21 10.66
CA LEU A 196 -1.76 30.23 11.04
C LEU A 196 -1.42 31.45 11.90
N ARG A 197 -1.98 32.63 11.58
CA ARG A 197 -1.75 33.88 12.32
C ARG A 197 -2.47 33.90 13.65
N TYR A 198 -3.76 33.58 13.66
CA TYR A 198 -4.65 33.89 14.78
C TYR A 198 -5.09 32.66 15.60
N HIS A 199 -5.03 31.44 15.05
CA HIS A 199 -5.57 30.23 15.67
C HIS A 199 -4.53 29.11 15.85
N ARG A 200 -3.43 29.42 16.54
CA ARG A 200 -2.27 28.52 16.73
C ARG A 200 -2.60 27.18 17.40
N SER A 201 -3.46 27.20 18.42
CA SER A 201 -3.90 25.98 19.11
C SER A 201 -4.74 25.08 18.20
N TYR A 202 -5.56 25.68 17.33
CA TYR A 202 -6.33 24.98 16.32
C TYR A 202 -5.40 24.40 15.24
N TRP A 203 -4.40 25.15 14.76
CA TRP A 203 -3.38 24.63 13.83
C TRP A 203 -2.70 23.38 14.38
N ARG A 204 -2.24 23.42 15.64
CA ARG A 204 -1.64 22.24 16.29
C ARG A 204 -2.61 21.04 16.33
N LYS A 205 -3.88 21.27 16.69
CA LYS A 205 -4.91 20.21 16.69
C LYS A 205 -5.14 19.66 15.29
N LEU A 206 -5.09 20.49 14.26
CA LEU A 206 -5.26 20.10 12.86
C LEU A 206 -4.15 19.16 12.39
N LEU A 207 -2.89 19.48 12.70
CA LEU A 207 -1.76 18.62 12.37
C LEU A 207 -1.81 17.27 13.10
N LEU A 208 -2.17 17.28 14.39
CA LEU A 208 -2.36 16.05 15.16
C LEU A 208 -3.51 15.20 14.61
N ARG A 209 -4.57 15.85 14.15
CA ARG A 209 -5.71 15.18 13.50
C ARG A 209 -5.28 14.51 12.20
N GLY A 210 -4.58 15.21 11.31
CA GLY A 210 -4.07 14.65 10.05
C GLY A 210 -3.16 13.45 10.29
N GLN A 211 -2.21 13.57 11.23
CA GLN A 211 -1.32 12.49 11.61
C GLN A 211 -2.08 11.24 12.11
N ARG A 212 -3.09 11.41 12.97
CA ARG A 212 -3.91 10.30 13.49
C ARG A 212 -4.75 9.64 12.39
N LEU A 213 -5.35 10.43 11.49
CA LEU A 213 -6.11 9.91 10.35
C LEU A 213 -5.24 9.00 9.47
N CYS A 214 -4.01 9.42 9.15
CA CYS A 214 -3.08 8.60 8.38
C CYS A 214 -2.73 7.29 9.07
N SER A 215 -2.43 7.32 10.37
CA SER A 215 -2.14 6.09 11.14
C SER A 215 -3.31 5.13 11.15
N MET A 216 -4.54 5.61 11.39
CA MET A 216 -5.74 4.77 11.38
C MET A 216 -6.02 4.19 9.98
N ARG A 217 -5.85 4.98 8.92
CA ARG A 217 -6.00 4.47 7.54
C ARG A 217 -5.00 3.38 7.20
N GLY A 218 -3.75 3.50 7.65
CA GLY A 218 -2.75 2.45 7.47
C GLY A 218 -3.15 1.13 8.16
N MET A 219 -3.74 1.22 9.37
CA MET A 219 -4.26 0.04 10.07
C MET A 219 -5.43 -0.60 9.32
N ASP A 220 -6.38 0.20 8.82
CA ASP A 220 -7.51 -0.30 8.03
C ASP A 220 -7.05 -0.97 6.73
N GLN A 221 -6.10 -0.37 6.01
CA GLN A 221 -5.56 -0.97 4.80
C GLN A 221 -4.92 -2.33 5.07
N LEU A 222 -4.16 -2.47 6.16
CA LEU A 222 -3.59 -3.76 6.55
C LEU A 222 -4.68 -4.78 6.89
N LEU A 223 -5.65 -4.40 7.71
CA LEU A 223 -6.77 -5.26 8.10
C LEU A 223 -7.51 -5.79 6.86
N LEU A 224 -7.81 -4.89 5.92
CA LEU A 224 -8.52 -5.23 4.70
C LEU A 224 -7.69 -6.18 3.82
N ARG A 225 -6.40 -5.90 3.61
CA ARG A 225 -5.51 -6.78 2.84
C ARG A 225 -5.38 -8.16 3.48
N SER A 226 -5.18 -8.21 4.80
CA SER A 226 -5.01 -9.47 5.55
C SER A 226 -6.24 -10.34 5.42
N LEU A 227 -7.44 -9.76 5.53
CA LEU A 227 -8.69 -10.50 5.32
C LEU A 227 -8.75 -11.22 3.97
N ARG A 228 -8.36 -10.57 2.87
CA ARG A 228 -8.43 -11.21 1.54
C ARG A 228 -7.35 -12.26 1.40
N HIS A 229 -6.14 -11.94 1.86
CA HIS A 229 -5.04 -12.89 1.89
C HIS A 229 -5.45 -14.17 2.62
N ASP A 230 -5.95 -14.05 3.86
CA ASP A 230 -6.35 -15.19 4.67
C ASP A 230 -7.49 -15.99 4.03
N VAL A 231 -8.51 -15.32 3.48
CA VAL A 231 -9.63 -15.99 2.78
C VAL A 231 -9.15 -16.75 1.54
N LEU A 232 -8.32 -16.12 0.70
CA LEU A 232 -7.84 -16.73 -0.54
C LEU A 232 -6.86 -17.86 -0.24
N ALA A 233 -5.91 -17.66 0.67
CA ALA A 233 -4.97 -18.69 1.09
C ALA A 233 -5.69 -19.90 1.71
N HIS A 234 -6.73 -19.67 2.54
CA HIS A 234 -7.54 -20.76 3.08
C HIS A 234 -8.25 -21.57 1.99
N LEU A 235 -8.79 -20.89 0.97
CA LEU A 235 -9.41 -21.57 -0.17
C LEU A 235 -8.39 -22.36 -1.00
N GLU A 236 -7.21 -21.80 -1.26
CA GLU A 236 -6.10 -22.50 -1.94
C GLU A 236 -5.58 -23.70 -1.15
N GLU A 237 -5.61 -23.66 0.18
CA GLU A 237 -5.22 -24.80 1.02
C GLU A 237 -6.22 -25.96 0.95
N HIS A 238 -7.50 -25.69 0.68
CA HIS A 238 -8.58 -26.69 0.72
C HIS A 238 -9.14 -27.05 -0.67
N GLY A 239 -8.58 -26.51 -1.75
CA GLY A 239 -9.01 -26.71 -3.12
C GLY A 239 -8.31 -25.78 -4.10
N THR A 240 -8.88 -25.65 -5.30
CA THR A 240 -8.27 -24.90 -6.40
C THR A 240 -9.12 -23.71 -6.78
N LEU A 241 -8.56 -22.50 -6.73
CA LEU A 241 -9.16 -21.29 -7.31
C LEU A 241 -9.03 -21.32 -8.84
N SER A 242 -10.06 -20.85 -9.55
CA SER A 242 -10.11 -20.97 -11.02
C SER A 242 -9.15 -20.05 -11.77
N THR A 243 -8.83 -18.90 -11.20
CA THR A 243 -7.90 -17.92 -11.77
C THR A 243 -7.01 -17.34 -10.68
N ALA A 244 -5.78 -16.99 -11.04
CA ALA A 244 -4.88 -16.18 -10.23
C ALA A 244 -4.60 -14.87 -10.97
N THR A 245 -4.60 -13.74 -10.27
CA THR A 245 -4.26 -12.46 -10.90
C THR A 245 -2.76 -12.36 -11.13
N VAL A 246 -2.37 -11.75 -12.26
CA VAL A 246 -0.99 -11.44 -12.59
C VAL A 246 -0.76 -9.94 -12.54
N ARG A 247 0.33 -9.51 -11.90
CA ARG A 247 0.76 -8.12 -11.92
C ARG A 247 2.07 -7.96 -12.68
N PRO A 248 2.22 -6.94 -13.55
CA PRO A 248 3.52 -6.55 -14.08
C PRO A 248 4.52 -6.28 -12.96
N ALA A 249 5.69 -6.92 -12.98
CA ALA A 249 6.77 -6.69 -12.00
C ALA A 249 7.52 -5.34 -12.22
N ILE A 250 6.99 -4.46 -13.08
CA ILE A 250 7.61 -3.18 -13.45
C ILE A 250 6.62 -2.01 -13.30
N ASP A 251 7.17 -0.83 -13.03
CA ASP A 251 6.41 0.43 -12.90
C ASP A 251 5.97 0.93 -14.29
N ALA A 252 4.82 1.61 -14.39
CA ALA A 252 4.23 2.09 -15.65
C ALA A 252 5.20 2.98 -16.47
N HIS A 253 6.06 3.75 -15.80
CA HIS A 253 7.08 4.55 -16.49
C HIS A 253 8.12 3.68 -17.23
N GLN A 254 8.36 2.45 -16.76
CA GLN A 254 9.31 1.49 -17.32
C GLN A 254 8.73 0.68 -18.48
N GLU A 255 7.41 0.72 -18.69
CA GLU A 255 6.77 0.14 -19.87
C GLU A 255 7.19 0.88 -21.15
N THR A 256 7.46 2.19 -21.06
CA THR A 256 7.80 3.04 -22.21
C THR A 256 9.30 3.16 -22.49
N GLN A 257 10.17 2.79 -21.55
CA GLN A 257 11.62 2.90 -21.69
C GLN A 257 12.30 1.53 -21.64
N HIS A 258 13.00 1.18 -22.71
CA HIS A 258 13.71 -0.09 -22.83
C HIS A 258 15.22 0.09 -22.61
N TYR A 259 15.81 -0.89 -21.94
CA TYR A 259 17.25 -1.06 -21.75
C TYR A 259 17.55 -2.55 -21.72
N GLY A 260 18.71 -2.98 -22.21
CA GLY A 260 19.05 -4.40 -22.20
C GLY A 260 20.31 -4.75 -22.96
N CYS A 261 20.85 -5.93 -22.72
CA CYS A 261 21.97 -6.46 -23.50
C CYS A 261 21.44 -7.25 -24.70
N MET A 262 21.91 -6.89 -25.90
CA MET A 262 21.51 -7.54 -27.14
C MET A 262 22.09 -8.96 -27.27
N SER A 263 23.28 -9.19 -26.70
CA SER A 263 23.95 -10.50 -26.74
C SER A 263 23.35 -11.50 -25.76
N CYS A 264 23.11 -11.08 -24.51
CA CYS A 264 22.44 -11.94 -23.52
C CYS A 264 20.91 -12.02 -23.71
N ALA A 265 20.34 -11.24 -24.63
CA ALA A 265 18.89 -11.02 -24.75
C ALA A 265 18.25 -10.72 -23.38
N LYS A 266 18.91 -9.87 -22.58
CA LYS A 266 18.52 -9.59 -21.19
C LYS A 266 17.98 -8.18 -21.02
N ARG A 267 16.72 -8.05 -20.61
CA ARG A 267 16.12 -6.76 -20.22
C ARG A 267 16.78 -6.22 -18.95
N CYS A 268 16.99 -4.91 -18.91
CA CYS A 268 17.53 -4.19 -17.78
C CYS A 268 16.54 -3.12 -17.30
N ARG A 269 16.44 -2.94 -15.98
CA ARG A 269 15.47 -2.02 -15.37
C ARG A 269 15.68 -0.54 -15.73
N ASN A 270 16.93 -0.13 -15.97
CA ASN A 270 17.29 1.23 -16.36
C ASN A 270 18.66 1.25 -17.06
N ARG A 271 19.05 2.39 -17.63
CA ARG A 271 20.35 2.59 -18.29
C ARG A 271 21.55 2.25 -17.40
N ALA A 272 21.49 2.55 -16.10
CA ALA A 272 22.58 2.21 -15.18
C ALA A 272 22.69 0.69 -14.97
N GLY A 273 21.56 -0.01 -14.93
CA GLY A 273 21.48 -1.46 -14.88
C GLY A 273 22.05 -2.12 -16.14
N GLU A 274 21.75 -1.58 -17.32
CA GLU A 274 22.34 -2.01 -18.59
C GLU A 274 23.87 -1.89 -18.56
N GLY A 275 24.40 -0.72 -18.18
CA GLY A 275 25.84 -0.52 -18.04
C GLY A 275 26.50 -1.43 -16.99
N ALA A 276 25.83 -1.66 -15.85
CA ALA A 276 26.33 -2.56 -14.81
C ALA A 276 26.34 -4.03 -15.26
N HIS A 277 25.35 -4.45 -16.04
CA HIS A 277 25.32 -5.79 -16.62
C HIS A 277 26.41 -5.97 -17.68
N LEU A 278 26.57 -5.02 -18.60
CA LEU A 278 27.64 -5.05 -19.62
C LEU A 278 29.03 -5.13 -18.99
N PHE A 279 29.27 -4.40 -17.89
CA PHE A 279 30.52 -4.49 -17.14
C PHE A 279 30.72 -5.86 -16.48
N LYS A 280 29.70 -6.39 -15.79
CA LYS A 280 29.81 -7.65 -15.04
C LYS A 280 29.85 -8.90 -15.91
N ALA A 281 29.05 -8.94 -16.98
CA ALA A 281 28.89 -10.11 -17.83
C ALA A 281 29.85 -10.12 -19.04
N HIS A 282 30.19 -8.94 -19.57
CA HIS A 282 31.00 -8.82 -20.79
C HIS A 282 32.31 -8.03 -20.58
N GLY A 283 32.59 -7.54 -19.37
CA GLY A 283 33.81 -6.78 -19.08
C GLY A 283 33.85 -5.39 -19.71
N ILE A 284 32.75 -4.91 -20.30
CA ILE A 284 32.73 -3.65 -21.04
C ILE A 284 32.79 -2.47 -20.07
N VAL A 285 33.80 -1.63 -20.29
CA VAL A 285 34.08 -0.45 -19.48
C VAL A 285 33.92 0.81 -20.32
N ALA A 286 33.43 1.88 -19.69
CA ALA A 286 33.30 3.17 -20.35
C ALA A 286 34.67 3.69 -20.81
N ALA A 287 34.77 4.11 -22.08
CA ALA A 287 36.02 4.49 -22.73
C ALA A 287 36.84 5.52 -21.94
N GLU A 288 36.15 6.45 -21.26
CA GLU A 288 36.82 7.51 -20.48
C GLU A 288 37.74 6.96 -19.38
N ARG A 289 37.46 5.76 -18.87
CA ARG A 289 38.27 5.10 -17.82
C ARG A 289 39.64 4.65 -18.31
N PHE A 290 39.84 4.53 -19.62
CA PHE A 290 41.15 4.23 -20.20
C PHE A 290 41.97 5.49 -20.52
N TRP A 291 41.33 6.66 -20.54
CA TRP A 291 41.99 7.92 -20.85
C TRP A 291 42.52 8.64 -19.62
N MET A 292 41.98 8.34 -18.43
CA MET A 292 42.39 9.02 -17.20
C MET A 292 43.62 8.33 -16.61
N ALA A 293 44.73 9.05 -16.42
CA ALA A 293 45.88 8.60 -15.64
C ALA A 293 45.86 9.14 -14.19
N SER A 294 45.22 10.29 -13.98
CA SER A 294 45.06 10.97 -12.69
C SER A 294 43.69 11.65 -12.62
N THR A 295 43.45 12.44 -11.57
CA THR A 295 42.25 13.30 -11.47
C THR A 295 42.39 14.62 -12.24
N THR A 296 43.55 14.89 -12.86
CA THR A 296 43.78 16.01 -13.77
C THR A 296 43.50 15.63 -15.22
N CYS A 297 42.81 16.50 -15.95
CA CYS A 297 42.69 16.40 -17.41
C CYS A 297 44.00 16.82 -18.07
N GLU A 298 44.68 15.90 -18.75
CA GLU A 298 45.97 16.16 -19.43
C GLU A 298 45.88 17.16 -20.60
N VAL A 299 44.67 17.50 -21.05
CA VAL A 299 44.45 18.40 -22.19
C VAL A 299 44.32 19.85 -21.74
N CYS A 300 43.33 20.12 -20.89
CA CYS A 300 43.11 21.45 -20.36
C CYS A 300 43.89 21.74 -19.09
N LEU A 301 44.64 20.74 -18.56
CA LEU A 301 45.38 20.79 -17.31
C LEU A 301 44.51 21.24 -16.13
N LYS A 302 43.21 20.89 -16.15
CA LYS A 302 42.30 21.15 -15.04
C LYS A 302 42.30 19.96 -14.08
N GLU A 303 42.52 20.23 -12.79
CA GLU A 303 42.44 19.25 -11.71
C GLU A 303 41.00 19.17 -11.20
N PHE A 304 40.42 17.96 -11.25
CA PHE A 304 39.03 17.69 -10.86
C PHE A 304 38.91 17.03 -9.48
N TYR A 305 40.02 16.57 -8.91
CA TYR A 305 40.16 15.95 -7.59
C TYR A 305 39.42 14.61 -7.39
N SER A 306 38.58 14.20 -8.35
CA SER A 306 37.97 12.87 -8.39
C SER A 306 37.76 12.38 -9.83
N PHE A 307 37.85 11.07 -10.04
CA PHE A 307 37.73 10.45 -11.36
C PHE A 307 36.34 10.62 -11.97
N ASP A 308 35.27 10.61 -11.18
CA ASP A 308 33.92 10.82 -11.69
C ASP A 308 33.71 12.24 -12.23
N LYS A 309 34.26 13.27 -11.58
CA LYS A 309 34.22 14.66 -12.08
C LYS A 309 35.01 14.80 -13.38
N LEU A 310 36.20 14.19 -13.45
CA LEU A 310 36.99 14.14 -14.69
C LEU A 310 36.24 13.38 -15.79
N GLN A 311 35.60 12.26 -15.47
CA GLN A 311 34.79 11.50 -16.41
C GLN A 311 33.58 12.30 -16.93
N VAL A 312 32.88 13.05 -16.07
CA VAL A 312 31.83 14.01 -16.51
C VAL A 312 32.42 15.06 -17.45
N HIS A 313 33.57 15.65 -17.10
CA HIS A 313 34.24 16.61 -17.96
C HIS A 313 34.57 16.03 -19.33
N LEU A 314 35.14 14.82 -19.41
CA LEU A 314 35.45 14.15 -20.66
C LEU A 314 34.18 13.78 -21.46
N ARG A 315 33.02 13.64 -20.81
CA ARG A 315 31.75 13.46 -21.51
C ARG A 315 31.18 14.75 -22.11
N THR A 316 31.44 15.89 -21.48
CA THR A 316 30.84 17.17 -21.88
C THR A 316 31.77 18.07 -22.68
N ALA A 317 33.08 18.03 -22.44
CA ALA A 317 34.08 18.88 -23.10
C ALA A 317 34.63 18.20 -24.36
N THR A 318 33.98 18.44 -25.51
CA THR A 318 34.33 17.88 -26.83
C THR A 318 35.82 17.97 -27.15
N ALA A 319 36.42 19.16 -27.08
CA ALA A 319 37.84 19.34 -27.41
C ALA A 319 38.78 18.50 -26.53
N CYS A 320 38.47 18.36 -25.24
CA CYS A 320 39.26 17.52 -24.33
C CYS A 320 39.03 16.03 -24.62
N ARG A 321 37.78 15.63 -24.83
CA ARG A 321 37.42 14.26 -25.21
C ARG A 321 38.15 13.81 -26.47
N GLU A 322 38.09 14.60 -27.54
CA GLU A 322 38.66 14.26 -28.84
C GLU A 322 40.18 14.17 -28.80
N THR A 323 40.81 15.05 -28.01
CA THR A 323 42.26 14.98 -27.78
C THR A 323 42.64 13.73 -26.99
N MET A 324 41.87 13.38 -25.96
CA MET A 324 42.13 12.17 -25.17
C MET A 324 41.84 10.89 -25.97
N ASN A 325 40.85 10.91 -26.84
CA ASN A 325 40.51 9.81 -27.74
C ASN A 325 41.60 9.54 -28.79
N ALA A 326 42.45 10.53 -29.10
CA ALA A 326 43.60 10.35 -29.97
C ALA A 326 44.80 9.68 -29.28
N LYS A 327 44.78 9.54 -27.95
CA LYS A 327 45.85 8.89 -27.18
C LYS A 327 45.65 7.37 -27.09
N PRO A 328 46.74 6.58 -26.99
CA PRO A 328 46.63 5.15 -26.73
C PRO A 328 45.97 4.90 -25.37
N TYR A 329 45.16 3.84 -25.29
CA TYR A 329 44.49 3.43 -24.06
C TYR A 329 45.49 3.04 -22.97
N THR A 330 45.27 3.53 -21.76
CA THR A 330 46.07 3.21 -20.56
C THR A 330 45.34 2.19 -19.68
N GLN A 331 45.90 1.86 -18.51
CA GLN A 331 45.24 0.97 -17.55
C GLN A 331 43.89 1.54 -17.09
N VAL A 332 42.87 0.68 -16.97
CA VAL A 332 41.53 1.07 -16.51
C VAL A 332 41.60 1.70 -15.12
N THR A 333 41.15 2.95 -15.02
CA THR A 333 41.09 3.68 -13.75
C THR A 333 39.74 3.55 -13.04
N PRO A 334 39.65 3.93 -11.74
CA PRO A 334 38.39 3.95 -11.01
C PRO A 334 37.36 4.86 -11.68
N GLY A 335 36.10 4.41 -11.76
CA GLY A 335 34.99 5.18 -12.33
C GLY A 335 33.90 5.51 -11.30
N PHE A 336 32.72 5.91 -11.79
CA PHE A 336 31.52 6.11 -10.97
C PHE A 336 31.27 4.91 -10.02
N GLY A 337 31.04 5.20 -8.74
CA GLY A 337 30.69 4.19 -7.72
C GLY A 337 31.84 3.30 -7.25
N SER A 338 33.09 3.57 -7.67
CA SER A 338 34.25 2.87 -7.13
C SER A 338 34.65 3.39 -5.74
N ARG A 339 35.09 2.49 -4.85
CA ARG A 339 35.54 2.83 -3.49
C ARG A 339 36.68 3.87 -3.50
N ALA A 340 37.61 3.76 -4.44
CA ALA A 340 38.71 4.70 -4.59
C ALA A 340 38.23 6.12 -4.98
N ASN A 341 37.27 6.23 -5.91
CA ASN A 341 36.68 7.52 -6.26
C ASN A 341 35.87 8.12 -5.11
N GLU A 342 35.16 7.29 -4.35
CA GLU A 342 34.37 7.74 -3.20
C GLU A 342 35.29 8.29 -2.10
N ALA A 343 36.41 7.63 -1.80
CA ALA A 343 37.42 8.12 -0.87
C ALA A 343 38.03 9.46 -1.31
N LEU A 344 38.32 9.64 -2.61
CA LEU A 344 38.79 10.92 -3.15
C LEU A 344 37.75 12.03 -2.93
N ARG A 345 36.49 11.79 -3.32
CA ARG A 345 35.40 12.76 -3.10
C ARG A 345 35.22 13.13 -1.64
N GLU A 346 35.38 12.17 -0.73
CA GLU A 346 35.26 12.38 0.71
C GLU A 346 36.41 13.21 1.28
N SER A 347 37.63 13.02 0.78
CA SER A 347 38.84 13.71 1.27
C SER A 347 38.75 15.24 1.20
N HIS A 348 38.10 15.76 0.17
CA HIS A 348 37.97 17.19 -0.09
C HIS A 348 36.51 17.69 -0.04
N ASP A 349 35.58 16.85 0.40
CA ASP A 349 34.15 17.16 0.55
C ASP A 349 33.48 17.81 -0.67
N GLY A 350 33.96 17.49 -1.88
CA GLY A 350 33.55 18.15 -3.12
C GLY A 350 33.84 19.66 -3.23
N LEU A 351 34.48 20.28 -2.22
CA LEU A 351 34.72 21.72 -2.10
C LEU A 351 35.76 22.25 -3.06
N LEU A 352 36.75 21.44 -3.41
CA LEU A 352 37.82 21.88 -4.27
C LEU A 352 37.23 22.23 -5.64
N PRO A 353 37.26 23.52 -6.03
CA PRO A 353 36.83 23.91 -7.35
C PRO A 353 37.81 23.31 -8.35
N VAL A 354 37.36 23.12 -9.58
CA VAL A 354 38.25 22.73 -10.65
C VAL A 354 39.32 23.81 -10.79
N GLN A 355 40.59 23.45 -10.59
CA GLN A 355 41.71 24.38 -10.62
C GLN A 355 42.58 24.13 -11.84
N GLN A 356 43.18 25.20 -12.36
CA GLN A 356 44.18 25.10 -13.40
C GLN A 356 45.49 24.59 -12.77
N ALA A 357 45.92 23.40 -13.13
CA ALA A 357 47.21 22.85 -12.79
C ALA A 357 48.31 23.49 -13.67
N HIS A 358 49.51 23.61 -13.12
CA HIS A 358 50.70 24.03 -13.85
C HIS A 358 51.33 22.83 -14.55
N GLY A 359 51.68 22.99 -15.82
CA GLY A 359 52.35 21.96 -16.60
C GLY A 359 52.53 22.40 -18.06
N PRO A 360 53.41 21.73 -18.81
CA PRO A 360 53.55 22.01 -20.23
C PRO A 360 52.25 21.65 -20.95
N HIS A 361 51.65 22.62 -21.65
CA HIS A 361 50.61 22.30 -22.62
C HIS A 361 51.26 21.49 -23.76
N GLY A 362 50.70 20.32 -24.06
CA GLY A 362 51.15 19.52 -25.19
C GLY A 362 51.13 20.35 -26.48
N LEU A 363 52.21 20.30 -27.25
CA LEU A 363 52.31 20.96 -28.54
C LEU A 363 51.21 20.42 -29.46
N ARG A 364 50.26 21.28 -29.84
CA ARG A 364 49.10 21.03 -30.74
C ARG A 364 48.49 19.62 -30.62
N PRO A 365 47.46 19.44 -29.77
CA PRO A 365 46.82 18.14 -29.63
C PRO A 365 46.16 17.69 -30.94
N VAL A 366 46.55 16.51 -31.43
CA VAL A 366 45.78 15.79 -32.45
C VAL A 366 44.42 15.47 -31.85
N ARG A 367 43.36 15.86 -32.54
CA ARG A 367 41.98 15.59 -32.13
C ARG A 367 41.42 14.48 -33.01
N ARG A 368 40.86 13.46 -32.37
CA ARG A 368 40.12 12.39 -33.02
C ARG A 368 38.69 12.41 -32.51
N GLU A 369 37.73 12.53 -33.41
CA GLU A 369 36.31 12.48 -33.04
C GLU A 369 36.01 11.18 -32.27
N PHE A 370 35.19 11.29 -31.23
CA PHE A 370 34.80 10.13 -30.43
C PHE A 370 33.57 9.47 -31.03
N ASP A 371 33.74 8.22 -31.46
CA ASP A 371 32.67 7.42 -32.03
C ASP A 371 31.61 7.12 -30.96
N ARG A 372 30.44 7.75 -31.11
CA ARG A 372 29.29 7.51 -30.21
C ARG A 372 28.58 6.20 -30.52
N HIS A 373 28.81 5.65 -31.70
CA HIS A 373 28.31 4.36 -32.15
C HIS A 373 29.37 3.27 -31.94
N HIS A 374 28.97 2.01 -32.07
CA HIS A 374 29.90 0.89 -32.04
C HIS A 374 30.47 0.66 -33.45
N VAL A 375 31.73 1.02 -33.67
CA VAL A 375 32.38 1.04 -35.00
C VAL A 375 32.34 -0.33 -35.68
N GLU A 376 32.85 -1.38 -35.03
CA GLU A 376 32.92 -2.73 -35.63
C GLU A 376 31.53 -3.27 -36.02
N LEU A 377 30.50 -2.98 -35.22
CA LEU A 377 29.14 -3.40 -35.50
C LEU A 377 28.54 -2.55 -36.64
N PHE A 378 28.82 -1.25 -36.67
CA PHE A 378 28.43 -0.39 -37.79
C PHE A 378 29.02 -0.91 -39.11
N GLU A 379 30.32 -1.22 -39.16
CA GLU A 379 30.98 -1.75 -40.36
C GLU A 379 30.36 -3.08 -40.80
N THR A 380 30.15 -3.99 -39.85
CA THR A 380 29.52 -5.30 -40.10
C THR A 380 28.11 -5.14 -40.67
N LEU A 381 27.31 -4.23 -40.11
CA LEU A 381 25.94 -4.00 -40.56
C LEU A 381 25.87 -3.23 -41.88
N ALA A 382 26.77 -2.28 -42.11
CA ALA A 382 26.88 -1.56 -43.37
C ALA A 382 27.23 -2.52 -44.50
N LEU A 383 28.22 -3.38 -44.30
CA LEU A 383 28.62 -4.39 -45.28
C LEU A 383 27.46 -5.36 -45.58
N ALA A 384 26.76 -5.85 -44.55
CA ALA A 384 25.59 -6.71 -44.74
C ALA A 384 24.47 -6.04 -45.56
N ILE A 385 24.31 -4.73 -45.48
CA ILE A 385 23.35 -3.97 -46.30
C ILE A 385 23.87 -3.78 -47.73
N TYR A 386 25.16 -3.56 -47.94
CA TYR A 386 25.76 -3.43 -49.28
C TYR A 386 25.74 -4.75 -50.06
N GLU A 387 25.98 -5.87 -49.38
CA GLU A 387 25.96 -7.22 -49.95
C GLU A 387 24.54 -7.77 -50.15
N ALA A 388 23.51 -7.03 -49.72
CA ALA A 388 22.13 -7.47 -49.81
C ALA A 388 21.59 -7.41 -51.24
N GLU A 389 21.04 -8.52 -51.73
CA GLU A 389 20.28 -8.58 -52.98
C GLU A 389 18.79 -8.29 -52.71
N GLU A 390 18.10 -7.65 -53.67
CA GLU A 390 16.69 -7.22 -53.48
C GLU A 390 15.77 -8.41 -53.15
N GLU A 391 16.01 -9.57 -53.76
CA GLU A 391 15.25 -10.82 -53.56
C GLU A 391 15.58 -11.51 -52.21
N GLN A 392 16.68 -11.14 -51.54
CA GLN A 392 17.20 -11.76 -50.31
C GLN A 392 17.08 -10.85 -49.06
N THR A 393 16.16 -9.89 -49.09
CA THR A 393 15.94 -8.96 -47.98
C THR A 393 15.71 -9.68 -46.63
N LEU A 394 15.07 -10.85 -46.62
CA LEU A 394 14.86 -11.67 -45.42
C LEU A 394 16.17 -12.24 -44.85
N GLU A 395 17.06 -12.75 -45.70
CA GLU A 395 18.36 -13.30 -45.28
C GLU A 395 19.25 -12.19 -44.70
N THR A 396 19.20 -10.99 -45.30
CA THR A 396 19.89 -9.80 -44.79
C THR A 396 19.46 -9.46 -43.35
N LEU A 397 18.16 -9.52 -43.07
CA LEU A 397 17.64 -9.31 -41.71
C LEU A 397 18.17 -10.37 -40.73
N GLU A 398 18.30 -11.63 -41.15
CA GLU A 398 18.85 -12.69 -40.30
C GLU A 398 20.34 -12.48 -40.01
N VAL A 399 21.13 -12.12 -41.03
CA VAL A 399 22.56 -11.80 -40.91
C VAL A 399 22.76 -10.64 -39.93
N MET A 400 22.02 -9.54 -40.10
CA MET A 400 22.09 -8.39 -39.20
C MET A 400 21.67 -8.76 -37.77
N THR A 401 20.61 -9.57 -37.61
CA THR A 401 20.18 -10.06 -36.29
C THR A 401 21.28 -10.87 -35.60
N LYS A 402 21.95 -11.75 -36.34
CA LYS A 402 23.04 -12.59 -35.83
C LYS A 402 24.24 -11.73 -35.43
N ALA A 403 24.63 -10.75 -36.24
CA ALA A 403 25.71 -9.82 -35.94
C ALA A 403 25.44 -9.02 -34.65
N ILE A 404 24.22 -8.51 -34.49
CA ILE A 404 23.81 -7.76 -33.29
C ILE A 404 23.83 -8.65 -32.04
N LYS A 405 23.35 -9.90 -32.13
CA LYS A 405 23.36 -10.85 -31.00
C LYS A 405 24.75 -11.37 -30.66
N ALA A 406 25.65 -11.44 -31.63
CA ALA A 406 27.05 -11.82 -31.39
C ALA A 406 27.85 -10.69 -30.72
N CYS A 407 27.45 -9.43 -30.93
CA CYS A 407 28.10 -8.27 -30.36
C CYS A 407 27.63 -8.02 -28.92
N ALA A 408 28.58 -7.94 -27.97
CA ALA A 408 28.28 -7.56 -26.59
C ALA A 408 27.93 -6.06 -26.51
N ILE A 409 26.71 -5.69 -26.89
CA ILE A 409 26.25 -4.31 -26.96
C ILE A 409 24.95 -4.12 -26.17
N GLY A 410 24.79 -2.95 -25.56
CA GLY A 410 23.53 -2.54 -24.94
C GLY A 410 22.57 -1.90 -25.96
N TRP A 411 21.27 -2.01 -25.72
CA TRP A 411 20.22 -1.38 -26.54
C TRP A 411 20.45 0.12 -26.73
N THR A 412 20.93 0.82 -25.70
CA THR A 412 21.24 2.25 -25.79
C THR A 412 22.30 2.54 -26.88
N GLN A 413 23.37 1.76 -26.93
CA GLN A 413 24.46 1.95 -27.90
C GLN A 413 24.10 1.39 -29.28
N LEU A 414 23.34 0.29 -29.34
CA LEU A 414 22.80 -0.21 -30.61
C LEU A 414 21.92 0.85 -31.28
N LYS A 415 21.01 1.48 -30.55
CA LYS A 415 20.19 2.57 -31.11
C LYS A 415 21.01 3.73 -31.67
N ALA A 416 22.08 4.12 -30.98
CA ALA A 416 23.01 5.14 -31.47
C ALA A 416 23.74 4.67 -32.75
N THR A 417 24.12 3.39 -32.79
CA THR A 417 24.79 2.76 -33.93
C THR A 417 23.89 2.69 -35.17
N LEU A 418 22.66 2.23 -34.99
CA LEU A 418 21.66 2.18 -36.07
C LEU A 418 21.22 3.58 -36.53
N ALA A 419 21.17 4.56 -35.62
CA ALA A 419 20.90 5.95 -36.02
C ALA A 419 22.03 6.48 -36.91
N HIS A 420 23.29 6.24 -36.52
CA HIS A 420 24.44 6.63 -37.34
C HIS A 420 24.47 5.90 -38.68
N LEU A 421 24.20 4.59 -38.69
CA LEU A 421 24.06 3.78 -39.91
C LEU A 421 22.98 4.31 -40.85
N ARG A 422 21.84 4.73 -40.30
CA ARG A 422 20.78 5.34 -41.09
C ARG A 422 21.22 6.66 -41.73
N ASP A 423 21.96 7.47 -40.99
CA ASP A 423 22.41 8.79 -41.42
C ASP A 423 23.59 8.72 -42.42
N SER A 424 24.39 7.65 -42.38
CA SER A 424 25.52 7.44 -43.30
C SER A 424 25.08 7.07 -44.73
N PHE A 425 23.90 6.46 -44.90
CA PHE A 425 23.33 6.17 -46.22
C PHE A 425 22.64 7.40 -46.81
N THR A 426 23.31 8.02 -47.79
CA THR A 426 22.82 9.10 -48.69
C THR A 426 22.56 8.58 -50.10
N VAL A 427 21.89 9.38 -50.94
CA VAL A 427 21.61 9.05 -52.35
C VAL A 427 22.89 8.69 -53.12
N ASP A 428 24.00 9.38 -52.83
CA ASP A 428 25.29 9.15 -53.48
C ASP A 428 26.01 7.91 -52.94
N SER A 429 25.83 7.57 -51.65
CA SER A 429 26.50 6.43 -51.01
C SER A 429 25.95 5.05 -51.39
N ILE A 430 24.77 5.00 -52.02
CA ILE A 430 24.08 3.76 -52.38
C ILE A 430 24.18 3.42 -53.87
N MET A 431 25.02 4.13 -54.63
CA MET A 431 25.17 3.92 -56.08
C MET A 431 25.56 2.46 -56.44
N ASP A 432 26.29 1.80 -55.54
CA ASP A 432 26.74 0.42 -55.68
C ASP A 432 25.89 -0.58 -54.86
N ALA A 433 24.86 -0.12 -54.14
CA ALA A 433 23.97 -0.98 -53.36
C ALA A 433 22.77 -1.42 -54.23
N GLN A 434 22.35 -2.68 -54.09
CA GLN A 434 21.19 -3.18 -54.83
C GLN A 434 19.84 -2.77 -54.21
N LEU A 435 19.85 -2.25 -52.98
CA LEU A 435 18.66 -1.79 -52.27
C LEU A 435 18.45 -0.27 -52.42
N SER A 436 17.21 0.15 -52.62
CA SER A 436 16.85 1.58 -52.60
C SER A 436 17.07 2.20 -51.21
N LEU A 437 17.33 3.52 -51.17
CA LEU A 437 17.47 4.26 -49.92
C LEU A 437 16.25 4.11 -48.98
N VAL A 438 15.06 3.94 -49.57
CA VAL A 438 13.82 3.73 -48.82
C VAL A 438 13.83 2.36 -48.15
N GLN A 439 14.19 1.29 -48.87
CA GLN A 439 14.30 -0.07 -48.34
C GLN A 439 15.35 -0.14 -47.22
N ILE A 440 16.53 0.45 -47.41
CA ILE A 440 17.60 0.49 -46.40
C ILE A 440 17.12 1.19 -45.12
N ARG A 441 16.48 2.35 -45.24
CA ARG A 441 15.95 3.08 -44.09
C ARG A 441 14.87 2.29 -43.35
N GLN A 442 13.99 1.58 -44.09
CA GLN A 442 12.98 0.72 -43.50
C GLN A 442 13.60 -0.45 -42.71
N ILE A 443 14.64 -1.10 -43.26
CA ILE A 443 15.38 -2.17 -42.57
C ILE A 443 15.98 -1.66 -41.26
N ILE A 444 16.69 -0.53 -41.32
CA ILE A 444 17.34 0.04 -40.12
C ILE A 444 16.31 0.49 -39.09
N ASP A 445 15.23 1.16 -39.51
CA ASP A 445 14.17 1.60 -38.61
C ASP A 445 13.43 0.44 -37.96
N ARG A 446 13.30 -0.70 -38.65
CA ARG A 446 12.79 -1.95 -38.06
C ARG A 446 13.67 -2.40 -36.89
N PHE A 447 14.99 -2.43 -37.04
CA PHE A 447 15.91 -2.79 -35.94
C PHE A 447 15.96 -1.75 -34.81
N ARG A 448 15.67 -0.47 -35.11
CA ARG A 448 15.58 0.62 -34.10
C ARG A 448 14.29 0.59 -33.30
N ALA A 449 13.23 -0.03 -33.83
CA ALA A 449 11.98 -0.22 -33.11
C ALA A 449 12.19 -1.24 -31.98
N SER A 450 11.85 -0.87 -30.73
CA SER A 450 11.97 -1.80 -29.61
C SER A 450 11.11 -3.05 -29.81
N GLY A 451 9.96 -2.92 -30.48
CA GLY A 451 9.06 -4.04 -30.79
C GLY A 451 9.67 -5.13 -31.66
N HIS A 452 10.78 -4.87 -32.35
CA HIS A 452 11.52 -5.90 -33.08
C HIS A 452 12.22 -6.89 -32.14
N TRP A 453 12.51 -6.48 -30.90
CA TRP A 453 13.24 -7.26 -29.93
C TRP A 453 12.32 -7.69 -28.79
N ALA A 454 11.74 -8.89 -28.90
CA ALA A 454 10.77 -9.40 -27.93
C ALA A 454 11.26 -9.30 -26.46
N PHE A 455 12.52 -9.66 -26.20
CA PHE A 455 13.10 -9.61 -24.85
C PHE A 455 13.11 -8.20 -24.22
N LEU A 456 13.04 -7.12 -25.00
CA LEU A 456 12.93 -5.75 -24.45
C LEU A 456 11.54 -5.44 -23.89
N HIS A 457 10.54 -6.23 -24.29
CA HIS A 457 9.13 -6.12 -23.92
C HIS A 457 8.68 -7.26 -23.01
N GLU A 458 9.48 -8.31 -22.83
CA GLU A 458 9.22 -9.33 -21.81
C GLU A 458 9.09 -8.66 -20.44
N ILE A 459 7.89 -8.74 -19.90
CA ILE A 459 7.53 -8.31 -18.55
C ILE A 459 7.40 -9.59 -17.75
N ASP A 460 8.21 -9.72 -16.70
CA ASP A 460 7.95 -10.74 -15.70
C ASP A 460 6.62 -10.39 -15.00
N TYR A 461 5.70 -11.34 -14.99
CA TYR A 461 4.46 -11.23 -14.25
C TYR A 461 4.60 -12.01 -12.95
N GLU A 462 4.31 -11.36 -11.83
CA GLU A 462 4.18 -12.04 -10.55
C GLU A 462 2.73 -12.49 -10.42
N LEU A 463 2.53 -13.78 -10.14
CA LEU A 463 1.23 -14.32 -9.76
C LEU A 463 0.94 -13.88 -8.33
N ALA A 464 -0.26 -13.35 -8.11
CA ALA A 464 -0.77 -13.18 -6.76
C ALA A 464 -0.88 -14.57 -6.14
N ASP A 465 -0.14 -14.80 -5.07
CA ASP A 465 -0.14 -16.04 -4.30
C ASP A 465 -0.43 -15.78 -2.82
N GLY A 466 -0.67 -16.85 -2.06
CA GLY A 466 -0.70 -16.84 -0.60
C GLY A 466 0.67 -16.63 0.06
N ALA A 467 1.75 -16.30 -0.67
CA ALA A 467 3.09 -16.17 -0.07
C ALA A 467 3.36 -14.79 0.54
N HIS A 468 2.64 -13.75 0.09
CA HIS A 468 2.83 -12.40 0.60
C HIS A 468 1.57 -11.53 0.53
N LEU A 469 1.60 -10.43 1.28
CA LEU A 469 0.49 -9.49 1.37
C LEU A 469 0.51 -8.47 0.22
N HIS A 470 -0.40 -8.64 -0.74
CA HIS A 470 -0.51 -7.77 -1.93
C HIS A 470 -1.22 -6.44 -1.65
N GLN A 471 -1.14 -5.49 -2.58
CA GLN A 471 -1.91 -4.24 -2.53
C GLN A 471 -3.42 -4.53 -2.61
N LEU A 472 -4.24 -3.69 -1.97
CA LEU A 472 -5.69 -3.93 -1.87
C LEU A 472 -6.35 -4.01 -3.26
N ASP A 473 -6.02 -3.10 -4.17
CA ASP A 473 -6.59 -3.05 -5.52
C ASP A 473 -6.35 -4.36 -6.30
N LEU A 474 -5.22 -5.03 -6.07
CA LEU A 474 -4.93 -6.33 -6.71
C LEU A 474 -5.86 -7.43 -6.17
N TYR A 475 -6.09 -7.46 -4.85
CA TYR A 475 -7.06 -8.38 -4.26
C TYR A 475 -8.49 -8.10 -4.73
N GLU A 476 -8.86 -6.82 -4.90
CA GLU A 476 -10.17 -6.47 -5.42
C GLU A 476 -10.35 -6.97 -6.85
N GLN A 477 -9.37 -6.73 -7.72
CA GLN A 477 -9.37 -7.27 -9.08
C GLN A 477 -9.47 -8.80 -9.06
N TRP A 478 -8.72 -9.47 -8.19
CA TRP A 478 -8.74 -10.93 -8.11
C TRP A 478 -10.11 -11.47 -7.71
N CYS A 479 -10.74 -10.86 -6.70
CA CYS A 479 -12.10 -11.22 -6.32
C CYS A 479 -13.10 -10.96 -7.45
N GLU A 480 -12.95 -9.88 -8.24
CA GLU A 480 -13.81 -9.60 -9.40
C GLU A 480 -13.63 -10.64 -10.51
N ASP A 481 -12.39 -10.97 -10.87
CA ASP A 481 -12.07 -11.97 -11.89
C ASP A 481 -12.61 -13.35 -11.50
N LEU A 482 -12.43 -13.74 -10.24
CA LEU A 482 -13.00 -14.98 -9.70
C LEU A 482 -14.52 -14.96 -9.74
N ALA A 483 -15.16 -13.87 -9.31
CA ALA A 483 -16.62 -13.75 -9.33
C ALA A 483 -17.22 -13.84 -10.76
N GLY A 484 -16.44 -13.50 -11.79
CA GLY A 484 -16.82 -13.64 -13.19
C GLY A 484 -16.54 -15.03 -13.80
N SER A 485 -15.85 -15.91 -13.10
CA SER A 485 -15.51 -17.26 -13.58
C SER A 485 -16.70 -18.22 -13.51
N GLU A 486 -16.71 -19.27 -14.36
CA GLU A 486 -17.77 -20.29 -14.36
C GLU A 486 -17.86 -21.05 -13.02
N ALA A 487 -16.72 -21.26 -12.37
CA ALA A 487 -16.62 -21.82 -11.03
C ALA A 487 -15.52 -21.08 -10.28
N VAL A 488 -15.85 -20.42 -9.17
CA VAL A 488 -14.88 -19.66 -8.35
C VAL A 488 -13.80 -20.58 -7.77
N TRP A 489 -14.21 -21.72 -7.22
CA TRP A 489 -13.37 -22.61 -6.44
C TRP A 489 -13.87 -24.04 -6.56
N THR A 490 -12.93 -24.97 -6.75
CA THR A 490 -13.21 -26.41 -6.79
C THR A 490 -12.58 -27.08 -5.57
N PRO A 491 -13.36 -27.74 -4.70
CA PRO A 491 -12.81 -28.43 -3.54
C PRO A 491 -11.94 -29.62 -3.97
N GLU A 492 -10.89 -29.91 -3.20
CA GLU A 492 -10.08 -31.11 -3.43
C GLU A 492 -10.88 -32.39 -3.15
N GLU A 493 -10.72 -33.41 -4.00
CA GLU A 493 -11.52 -34.66 -3.96
C GLU A 493 -11.25 -35.51 -2.70
N THR A 494 -10.05 -35.42 -2.10
CA THR A 494 -9.66 -36.21 -0.92
C THR A 494 -10.03 -35.52 0.39
N ARG A 495 -11.32 -35.46 0.72
CA ARG A 495 -11.75 -35.03 2.05
C ARG A 495 -11.58 -36.16 3.06
N CYS A 496 -10.57 -36.07 3.92
CA CYS A 496 -10.53 -36.89 5.15
C CYS A 496 -11.88 -36.76 5.88
N PRO A 497 -12.57 -37.86 6.24
CA PRO A 497 -13.86 -37.79 6.92
C PRO A 497 -13.73 -36.98 8.22
N ARG A 498 -14.53 -35.91 8.33
CA ARG A 498 -14.43 -34.96 9.43
C ARG A 498 -14.89 -35.59 10.76
N PRO A 499 -14.24 -35.27 11.90
CA PRO A 499 -14.75 -35.64 13.20
C PRO A 499 -16.07 -34.90 13.43
N PHE A 500 -17.14 -35.67 13.61
CA PHE A 500 -18.40 -35.12 14.12
C PHE A 500 -18.31 -35.13 15.64
N TYR A 501 -18.48 -33.95 16.25
CA TYR A 501 -18.50 -33.82 17.69
C TYR A 501 -19.88 -34.13 18.25
N LYS A 502 -19.91 -34.66 19.48
CA LYS A 502 -21.15 -34.90 20.21
C LYS A 502 -21.90 -33.58 20.44
N GLU A 503 -21.19 -32.57 20.92
CA GLU A 503 -21.74 -31.24 21.17
C GLU A 503 -21.83 -30.41 19.89
N ARG A 504 -22.95 -29.67 19.74
CA ARG A 504 -23.24 -28.78 18.61
C ARG A 504 -23.09 -27.34 19.07
N ILE A 505 -22.12 -26.63 18.52
CA ILE A 505 -21.89 -25.22 18.83
C ILE A 505 -22.40 -24.34 17.69
N VAL A 506 -23.25 -23.37 18.02
CA VAL A 506 -23.70 -22.33 17.09
C VAL A 506 -23.28 -20.97 17.62
N LEU A 507 -22.54 -20.21 16.81
CA LEU A 507 -22.17 -18.84 17.18
C LEU A 507 -23.28 -17.87 16.79
N HIS A 508 -23.65 -16.98 17.71
CA HIS A 508 -24.53 -15.85 17.44
C HIS A 508 -23.73 -14.57 17.65
N ALA A 509 -23.11 -14.09 16.57
CA ALA A 509 -22.27 -12.90 16.58
C ALA A 509 -23.10 -11.63 16.49
N TYR A 510 -22.79 -10.66 17.34
CA TYR A 510 -23.51 -9.39 17.48
C TYR A 510 -24.95 -9.58 17.93
N SER A 511 -25.16 -10.57 18.81
CA SER A 511 -26.50 -11.01 19.26
C SER A 511 -27.28 -9.93 20.00
N GLY A 512 -26.60 -8.90 20.51
CA GLY A 512 -27.16 -7.98 21.50
C GLY A 512 -27.52 -8.72 22.79
N ARG A 513 -28.49 -8.18 23.53
CA ARG A 513 -28.98 -8.76 24.79
C ARG A 513 -29.82 -10.02 24.54
N ARG A 514 -29.73 -10.94 25.50
CA ARG A 514 -30.61 -12.10 25.64
C ARG A 514 -32.05 -11.67 25.95
N ARG A 515 -33.05 -12.18 25.23
CA ARG A 515 -34.47 -11.84 25.43
C ARG A 515 -35.43 -12.97 25.01
N PRO A 516 -36.66 -13.03 25.56
CA PRO A 516 -37.68 -13.93 25.04
C PRO A 516 -37.93 -13.69 23.55
N GLY A 517 -37.90 -14.77 22.77
CA GLY A 517 -38.09 -14.71 21.32
C GLY A 517 -36.87 -14.26 20.52
N ASP A 518 -35.66 -14.22 21.10
CA ASP A 518 -34.44 -14.15 20.28
C ASP A 518 -34.08 -15.50 19.65
N PHE A 519 -33.02 -15.52 18.84
CA PHE A 519 -32.56 -16.70 18.11
C PHE A 519 -32.25 -17.88 19.03
N GLN A 520 -31.44 -17.66 20.06
CA GLN A 520 -31.08 -18.71 21.02
C GLN A 520 -32.33 -19.24 21.74
N TRP A 521 -33.33 -18.39 22.03
CA TRP A 521 -34.53 -18.79 22.75
C TRP A 521 -35.35 -19.81 21.97
N TYR A 522 -35.49 -19.60 20.66
CA TYR A 522 -36.16 -20.56 19.79
C TYR A 522 -35.35 -21.84 19.62
N LEU A 523 -34.03 -21.72 19.47
CA LEU A 523 -33.16 -22.88 19.30
C LEU A 523 -33.14 -23.77 20.54
N ASP A 524 -33.06 -23.20 21.75
CA ASP A 524 -33.15 -23.93 23.02
C ASP A 524 -34.49 -24.67 23.15
N ARG A 525 -35.59 -24.06 22.70
CA ARG A 525 -36.91 -24.71 22.72
C ARG A 525 -37.04 -25.84 21.72
N LEU A 526 -36.48 -25.69 20.51
CA LEU A 526 -36.42 -26.76 19.51
C LEU A 526 -35.57 -27.92 20.04
N ALA A 527 -34.41 -27.61 20.63
CA ALA A 527 -33.55 -28.60 21.24
C ALA A 527 -34.25 -29.38 22.36
N ALA A 528 -34.93 -28.68 23.28
CA ALA A 528 -35.72 -29.30 24.34
C ALA A 528 -36.85 -30.19 23.81
N LYS A 529 -37.59 -29.71 22.79
CA LYS A 529 -38.69 -30.46 22.15
C LYS A 529 -38.22 -31.77 21.51
N HIS A 530 -37.01 -31.79 20.98
CA HIS A 530 -36.41 -32.93 20.30
C HIS A 530 -35.39 -33.69 21.16
N HIS A 531 -35.34 -33.41 22.47
CA HIS A 531 -34.42 -34.04 23.43
C HIS A 531 -32.93 -33.93 23.06
N MET A 532 -32.53 -32.83 22.40
CA MET A 532 -31.15 -32.54 22.03
C MET A 532 -30.46 -31.74 23.13
N VAL A 533 -29.80 -32.44 24.06
CA VAL A 533 -29.19 -31.82 25.26
C VAL A 533 -27.80 -31.21 25.03
N ASP A 534 -27.14 -31.57 23.94
CA ASP A 534 -25.75 -31.17 23.65
C ASP A 534 -25.67 -30.00 22.65
N LEU A 535 -26.65 -29.10 22.63
CA LEU A 535 -26.67 -27.91 21.75
C LEU A 535 -26.37 -26.64 22.56
N TYR A 536 -25.36 -25.88 22.13
CA TYR A 536 -24.96 -24.63 22.77
C TYR A 536 -24.96 -23.48 21.76
N VAL A 537 -25.70 -22.42 22.08
CA VAL A 537 -25.59 -21.15 21.36
C VAL A 537 -24.65 -20.24 22.13
N VAL A 538 -23.59 -19.80 21.46
CA VAL A 538 -22.55 -18.94 22.03
C VAL A 538 -22.79 -17.52 21.52
N SER A 539 -23.13 -16.61 22.42
CA SER A 539 -23.33 -15.20 22.09
C SER A 539 -22.01 -14.45 22.07
N ILE A 540 -21.54 -14.08 20.88
CA ILE A 540 -20.33 -13.28 20.72
C ILE A 540 -20.74 -11.81 20.66
N ASP A 541 -20.78 -11.17 21.83
CA ASP A 541 -21.11 -9.77 21.99
C ASP A 541 -20.42 -9.18 23.23
N LEU A 542 -19.94 -7.94 23.13
CA LEU A 542 -19.31 -7.20 24.24
C LEU A 542 -20.22 -7.10 25.47
N VAL A 543 -21.54 -7.06 25.28
CA VAL A 543 -22.53 -7.01 26.37
C VAL A 543 -22.54 -8.31 27.18
N ILE A 544 -22.20 -9.43 26.54
CA ILE A 544 -22.20 -10.76 27.17
C ILE A 544 -20.85 -11.07 27.80
N ASN A 545 -19.74 -10.80 27.10
CA ASN A 545 -18.40 -11.02 27.63
C ASN A 545 -17.40 -10.00 27.05
N SER A 546 -16.77 -9.22 27.92
CA SER A 546 -15.84 -8.15 27.51
C SER A 546 -14.49 -8.64 26.98
N THR A 547 -14.20 -9.95 27.03
CA THR A 547 -12.96 -10.54 26.51
C THR A 547 -13.23 -11.38 25.27
N TRP A 548 -14.06 -12.41 25.42
CA TRP A 548 -14.33 -13.39 24.37
C TRP A 548 -15.48 -12.98 23.44
N GLY A 549 -16.27 -11.98 23.83
CA GLY A 549 -17.22 -11.28 22.96
C GLY A 549 -16.62 -10.08 22.21
N ASP A 550 -15.36 -9.72 22.50
CA ASP A 550 -14.67 -8.61 21.83
C ASP A 550 -13.90 -9.09 20.60
N ILE A 551 -14.55 -9.08 19.44
CA ILE A 551 -13.91 -9.38 18.15
C ILE A 551 -12.82 -8.34 17.79
N GLY A 552 -12.81 -7.17 18.42
CA GLY A 552 -11.75 -6.17 18.28
C GLY A 552 -10.39 -6.65 18.80
N ARG A 553 -10.36 -7.71 19.60
CA ARG A 553 -9.13 -8.32 20.10
C ARG A 553 -8.61 -9.38 19.13
N PRO A 554 -7.37 -9.22 18.59
CA PRO A 554 -6.80 -10.19 17.65
C PRO A 554 -6.75 -11.63 18.18
N GLU A 555 -6.54 -11.82 19.48
CA GLU A 555 -6.52 -13.14 20.10
C GLU A 555 -7.91 -13.79 20.12
N THR A 556 -8.95 -13.03 20.45
CA THR A 556 -10.35 -13.48 20.45
C THR A 556 -10.80 -13.82 19.03
N GLN A 557 -10.47 -12.96 18.07
CA GLN A 557 -10.79 -13.20 16.66
C GLN A 557 -10.14 -14.50 16.16
N ARG A 558 -8.83 -14.68 16.41
CA ARG A 558 -8.09 -15.89 16.01
C ARG A 558 -8.68 -17.14 16.66
N PHE A 559 -9.03 -17.07 17.94
CA PHE A 559 -9.61 -18.19 18.67
C PHE A 559 -10.89 -18.70 18.02
N TRP A 560 -11.86 -17.82 17.72
CA TRP A 560 -13.13 -18.23 17.11
C TRP A 560 -12.95 -18.73 15.67
N LEU A 561 -12.12 -18.05 14.87
CA LEU A 561 -11.83 -18.49 13.51
C LEU A 561 -11.15 -19.88 13.51
N GLN A 562 -10.20 -20.12 14.42
CA GLN A 562 -9.55 -21.42 14.55
C GLN A 562 -10.54 -22.52 14.98
N ALA A 563 -11.45 -22.24 15.91
CA ALA A 563 -12.49 -23.19 16.32
C ALA A 563 -13.41 -23.56 15.14
N ILE A 564 -13.76 -22.59 14.30
CA ILE A 564 -14.51 -22.83 13.05
C ILE A 564 -13.69 -23.69 12.09
N ALA A 565 -12.44 -23.32 11.81
CA ALA A 565 -11.56 -24.06 10.90
C ALA A 565 -11.31 -25.52 11.35
N GLN A 566 -11.34 -25.77 12.66
CA GLN A 566 -11.23 -27.11 13.26
C GLN A 566 -12.55 -27.91 13.25
N GLY A 567 -13.64 -27.34 12.71
CA GLY A 567 -14.96 -27.97 12.66
C GLY A 567 -15.65 -28.09 14.02
N GLN A 568 -15.19 -27.38 15.05
CA GLN A 568 -15.80 -27.40 16.40
C GLN A 568 -17.09 -26.57 16.44
N VAL A 569 -17.26 -25.64 15.49
CA VAL A 569 -18.43 -24.80 15.33
C VAL A 569 -19.25 -25.30 14.14
N LEU A 570 -20.53 -25.63 14.39
CA LEU A 570 -21.44 -26.16 13.39
C LEU A 570 -22.06 -25.04 12.52
N GLY A 571 -22.28 -23.87 13.09
CA GLY A 571 -22.75 -22.74 12.31
C GLY A 571 -22.69 -21.39 13.00
N MET A 572 -22.98 -20.34 12.22
CA MET A 572 -22.95 -18.96 12.69
C MET A 572 -24.10 -18.11 12.15
N LEU A 573 -24.81 -17.43 13.03
CA LEU A 573 -25.68 -16.30 12.70
C LEU A 573 -24.92 -15.00 13.04
N SER A 574 -24.79 -14.09 12.08
CA SER A 574 -24.14 -12.80 12.31
C SER A 574 -24.85 -11.65 11.59
N GLY A 575 -25.00 -10.53 12.31
CA GLY A 575 -25.54 -9.27 11.79
C GLY A 575 -24.61 -8.10 12.09
N PRO A 576 -23.48 -7.95 11.38
CA PRO A 576 -22.52 -6.89 11.69
C PRO A 576 -23.18 -5.50 11.62
N PRO A 577 -22.85 -4.56 12.53
CA PRO A 577 -23.49 -3.26 12.58
C PRO A 577 -23.47 -2.50 11.24
N CYS A 578 -24.64 -2.17 10.72
CA CYS A 578 -24.78 -1.51 9.41
C CYS A 578 -24.50 0.01 9.43
N CYS A 579 -24.02 0.57 10.55
CA CYS A 579 -23.96 2.00 10.80
C CYS A 579 -23.12 2.79 9.78
N THR A 580 -22.14 2.16 9.13
CA THR A 580 -21.33 2.79 8.06
C THR A 580 -21.86 2.55 6.65
N TRP A 581 -22.77 1.60 6.48
CA TRP A 581 -23.34 1.15 5.19
C TRP A 581 -24.80 1.58 5.00
N SER A 582 -25.42 2.15 6.04
CA SER A 582 -26.84 2.48 6.05
C SER A 582 -27.19 3.66 5.13
N ILE A 583 -28.15 3.45 4.24
CA ILE A 583 -28.79 4.50 3.41
C ILE A 583 -29.50 5.59 4.21
N ALA A 584 -29.66 5.40 5.53
CA ALA A 584 -30.19 6.44 6.41
C ALA A 584 -29.19 7.60 6.59
N ARG A 585 -27.88 7.35 6.37
CA ARG A 585 -26.87 8.40 6.34
C ARG A 585 -27.12 9.38 5.19
N GLY A 586 -26.91 10.67 5.44
CA GLY A 586 -27.14 11.73 4.45
C GLY A 586 -28.61 12.12 4.24
N LYS A 587 -29.59 11.41 4.83
CA LYS A 587 -30.99 11.84 4.79
C LYS A 587 -31.20 13.06 5.70
N LYS A 588 -31.88 14.08 5.16
CA LYS A 588 -32.23 15.30 5.88
C LYS A 588 -33.53 15.08 6.66
N ASP A 589 -33.50 15.27 7.98
CA ASP A 589 -34.68 15.26 8.84
C ASP A 589 -35.03 16.70 9.23
N THR A 590 -36.25 17.13 8.88
CA THR A 590 -36.76 18.48 9.14
C THR A 590 -36.78 18.84 10.63
N LYS A 591 -37.05 17.87 11.53
CA LYS A 591 -37.02 18.11 12.99
C LYS A 591 -35.60 18.34 13.50
N MET A 592 -34.62 17.59 12.97
CA MET A 592 -33.22 17.81 13.29
C MET A 592 -32.74 19.18 12.82
N ILE A 593 -33.11 19.57 11.59
CA ILE A 593 -32.76 20.88 11.04
C ILE A 593 -33.37 22.01 11.87
N GLN A 594 -34.63 21.88 12.30
CA GLN A 594 -35.28 22.85 13.20
C GLN A 594 -34.59 22.96 14.57
N GLN A 595 -33.96 21.89 15.05
CA GLN A 595 -33.16 21.87 16.28
C GLN A 595 -31.68 22.24 16.07
N GLY A 596 -31.28 22.66 14.86
CA GLY A 596 -29.89 22.97 14.52
C GLY A 596 -28.95 21.75 14.50
N ARG A 597 -29.49 20.52 14.47
CA ARG A 597 -28.74 19.26 14.39
C ARG A 597 -28.69 18.76 12.95
N GLN A 598 -27.57 18.15 12.57
CA GLN A 598 -27.44 17.45 11.29
C GLN A 598 -27.32 15.94 11.56
N GLY A 599 -28.03 15.14 10.77
CA GLY A 599 -27.90 13.68 10.80
C GLY A 599 -26.50 13.22 10.39
N PRO A 600 -26.15 11.94 10.63
CA PRO A 600 -24.87 11.40 10.22
C PRO A 600 -24.74 11.47 8.68
N ARG A 601 -23.64 12.04 8.19
CA ARG A 601 -23.39 12.16 6.74
C ARG A 601 -22.97 10.83 6.11
N ILE A 602 -23.00 10.73 4.79
CA ILE A 602 -22.47 9.57 4.07
C ILE A 602 -20.95 9.51 4.25
N ILE A 603 -20.42 8.30 4.51
CA ILE A 603 -18.98 8.07 4.70
C ILE A 603 -18.43 6.91 3.85
N ARG A 604 -19.28 6.24 3.06
CA ARG A 604 -18.94 5.26 2.02
C ARG A 604 -19.78 5.55 0.78
N THR A 605 -19.21 5.40 -0.40
CA THR A 605 -19.90 5.51 -1.70
C THR A 605 -19.51 4.33 -2.57
N LEU A 606 -20.14 4.15 -3.74
CA LEU A 606 -19.70 3.11 -4.69
C LEU A 606 -18.22 3.24 -5.06
N GLN A 607 -17.72 4.47 -5.27
CA GLN A 607 -16.30 4.73 -5.59
C GLN A 607 -15.36 4.58 -4.38
N HIS A 608 -15.89 4.67 -3.16
CA HIS A 608 -15.13 4.64 -1.92
C HIS A 608 -15.77 3.66 -0.94
N LEU A 609 -15.83 2.38 -1.33
CA LEU A 609 -16.45 1.31 -0.55
C LEU A 609 -15.80 1.16 0.82
N TRP A 610 -14.50 1.42 0.97
CA TRP A 610 -13.74 1.39 2.23
C TRP A 610 -13.69 2.72 3.00
N GLY A 611 -14.43 3.71 2.53
CA GLY A 611 -14.62 4.99 3.19
C GLY A 611 -14.01 6.18 2.45
N LEU A 612 -14.66 7.34 2.57
CA LEU A 612 -14.26 8.57 1.90
C LEU A 612 -12.81 9.00 2.26
N PRO A 613 -12.08 9.68 1.36
CA PRO A 613 -10.73 10.20 1.64
C PRO A 613 -10.67 11.21 2.79
N SER A 614 -11.73 11.98 3.01
CA SER A 614 -11.83 13.02 4.02
C SER A 614 -12.89 12.68 5.05
N VAL A 615 -12.49 12.38 6.29
CA VAL A 615 -13.39 11.99 7.39
C VAL A 615 -12.93 12.55 8.74
N SER A 616 -13.84 12.60 9.71
CA SER A 616 -13.52 12.91 11.10
C SER A 616 -12.87 11.71 11.79
N LEU A 617 -12.18 11.94 12.90
CA LEU A 617 -11.58 10.84 13.69
C LEU A 617 -12.64 9.87 14.21
N ARG A 618 -13.83 10.37 14.57
CA ARG A 618 -14.96 9.53 14.98
C ARG A 618 -15.48 8.68 13.82
N GLU A 619 -15.65 9.27 12.65
CA GLU A 619 -16.06 8.53 11.44
C GLU A 619 -14.99 7.51 11.02
N MET A 620 -13.70 7.83 11.17
CA MET A 620 -12.61 6.88 10.89
C MET A 620 -12.66 5.69 11.84
N GLN A 621 -12.93 5.90 13.14
CA GLN A 621 -13.14 4.81 14.08
C GLN A 621 -14.35 3.96 13.69
N GLN A 622 -15.47 4.60 13.32
CA GLN A 622 -16.65 3.89 12.82
C GLN A 622 -16.35 3.01 11.60
N LEU A 623 -15.53 3.51 10.66
CA LEU A 623 -15.08 2.74 9.50
C LEU A 623 -14.25 1.54 9.94
N HIS A 624 -13.26 1.74 10.81
CA HIS A 624 -12.41 0.68 11.36
C HIS A 624 -13.24 -0.44 12.00
N ASP A 625 -14.14 -0.09 12.92
CA ASP A 625 -14.99 -1.06 13.61
C ASP A 625 -15.88 -1.81 12.59
N GLY A 626 -16.45 -1.08 11.62
CA GLY A 626 -17.24 -1.68 10.54
C GLY A 626 -16.44 -2.64 9.65
N HIS A 627 -15.17 -2.33 9.35
CA HIS A 627 -14.27 -3.22 8.60
C HIS A 627 -13.97 -4.49 9.38
N LEU A 628 -13.67 -4.35 10.67
CA LEU A 628 -13.26 -5.45 11.54
C LEU A 628 -14.41 -6.44 11.76
N LEU A 629 -15.61 -5.96 12.09
CA LEU A 629 -16.77 -6.81 12.37
C LEU A 629 -17.29 -7.49 11.09
N LEU A 630 -17.37 -6.77 9.97
CA LEU A 630 -17.73 -7.37 8.68
C LEU A 630 -16.68 -8.40 8.24
N GLY A 631 -15.40 -8.07 8.40
CA GLY A 631 -14.29 -8.95 8.04
C GLY A 631 -14.32 -10.28 8.80
N PHE A 632 -14.54 -10.25 10.12
CA PHE A 632 -14.72 -11.46 10.91
C PHE A 632 -15.87 -12.33 10.40
N SER A 633 -17.04 -11.72 10.15
CA SER A 633 -18.22 -12.44 9.65
C SER A 633 -17.97 -13.09 8.30
N VAL A 634 -17.35 -12.39 7.35
CA VAL A 634 -17.06 -12.95 6.01
C VAL A 634 -16.03 -14.08 6.11
N HIS A 635 -14.95 -13.88 6.88
CA HIS A 635 -13.93 -14.91 7.08
C HIS A 635 -14.54 -16.18 7.71
N ALA A 636 -15.30 -16.02 8.80
CA ALA A 636 -15.98 -17.13 9.46
C ALA A 636 -16.94 -17.89 8.52
N MET A 637 -17.69 -17.19 7.65
CA MET A 637 -18.55 -17.85 6.65
C MET A 637 -17.75 -18.68 5.65
N VAL A 638 -16.59 -18.19 5.18
CA VAL A 638 -15.71 -18.96 4.28
C VAL A 638 -15.12 -20.17 5.00
N LEU A 639 -14.66 -20.03 6.24
CA LEU A 639 -14.17 -21.17 7.01
C LEU A 639 -15.27 -22.22 7.18
N LEU A 640 -16.49 -21.80 7.56
CA LEU A 640 -17.65 -22.69 7.67
C LEU A 640 -17.95 -23.46 6.38
N SER A 641 -17.76 -22.85 5.20
CA SER A 641 -18.05 -23.53 3.93
C SER A 641 -17.11 -24.70 3.67
N THR A 642 -15.84 -24.55 4.05
CA THR A 642 -14.82 -25.61 3.91
C THR A 642 -15.01 -26.75 4.92
N VAL A 643 -15.51 -26.45 6.12
CA VAL A 643 -15.83 -27.45 7.15
C VAL A 643 -17.28 -27.96 7.07
N GLY A 644 -18.02 -27.59 6.01
CA GLY A 644 -19.41 -27.95 5.77
C GLY A 644 -20.39 -27.58 6.89
N GLY A 645 -20.10 -26.49 7.59
CA GLY A 645 -21.01 -25.85 8.52
C GLY A 645 -22.10 -25.06 7.79
N MET A 646 -22.91 -24.35 8.56
CA MET A 646 -24.02 -23.54 8.05
C MET A 646 -23.94 -22.11 8.59
N GLY A 647 -24.54 -21.15 7.89
CA GLY A 647 -24.50 -19.78 8.39
C GLY A 647 -25.42 -18.80 7.71
N ILE A 648 -25.64 -17.68 8.39
CA ILE A 648 -26.36 -16.51 7.90
C ILE A 648 -25.54 -15.28 8.26
N LEU A 649 -25.18 -14.50 7.23
CA LEU A 649 -24.74 -13.12 7.37
C LEU A 649 -25.88 -12.21 6.91
N GLU A 650 -26.49 -11.51 7.86
CA GLU A 650 -27.58 -10.56 7.63
C GLU A 650 -27.05 -9.14 7.55
N HIS A 651 -27.53 -8.39 6.57
CA HIS A 651 -27.21 -6.97 6.43
C HIS A 651 -28.28 -6.29 5.57
N PRO A 652 -28.54 -4.98 5.71
CA PRO A 652 -29.49 -4.26 4.86
C PRO A 652 -29.39 -4.62 3.39
N ARG A 653 -30.55 -4.80 2.75
CA ARG A 653 -30.68 -5.12 1.32
C ARG A 653 -29.89 -4.12 0.48
N GLU A 654 -29.40 -4.58 -0.67
CA GLU A 654 -28.78 -3.69 -1.64
C GLU A 654 -29.70 -2.49 -1.96
N PRO A 655 -29.20 -1.25 -1.92
CA PRO A 655 -29.97 -0.07 -2.28
C PRO A 655 -30.27 -0.01 -3.78
N ASP A 656 -31.45 0.48 -4.14
CA ASP A 656 -31.82 0.74 -5.54
C ASP A 656 -30.99 1.89 -6.16
N ASP A 657 -30.39 2.74 -5.32
CA ASP A 657 -29.48 3.81 -5.71
C ASP A 657 -28.15 3.22 -6.23
N PRO A 658 -27.77 3.44 -7.50
CA PRO A 658 -26.55 2.88 -8.08
C PRO A 658 -25.28 3.45 -7.44
N ASP A 659 -25.30 4.64 -6.85
CA ASP A 659 -24.11 5.28 -6.26
C ASP A 659 -23.93 4.95 -4.76
N ALA A 660 -24.94 4.35 -4.14
CA ALA A 660 -24.91 4.00 -2.73
C ALA A 660 -23.93 2.84 -2.42
N ALA A 661 -23.24 2.92 -1.29
CA ALA A 661 -22.43 1.82 -0.80
C ALA A 661 -23.30 0.69 -0.24
N SER A 662 -22.88 -0.56 -0.49
CA SER A 662 -23.52 -1.78 0.03
C SER A 662 -22.45 -2.86 0.19
N ILE A 663 -22.56 -3.70 1.22
CA ILE A 663 -21.63 -4.84 1.36
C ILE A 663 -21.79 -5.83 0.21
N TRP A 664 -22.99 -5.93 -0.39
CA TRP A 664 -23.30 -6.82 -1.51
C TRP A 664 -22.59 -6.41 -2.81
N ARG A 665 -22.09 -5.17 -2.88
CA ARG A 665 -21.30 -4.65 -4.01
C ARG A 665 -19.79 -4.87 -3.84
N LEU A 666 -19.34 -5.43 -2.72
CA LEU A 666 -17.93 -5.71 -2.49
C LEU A 666 -17.46 -6.86 -3.38
N PRO A 667 -16.30 -6.72 -4.06
CA PRO A 667 -15.71 -7.81 -4.85
C PRO A 667 -15.59 -9.12 -4.06
N LEU A 668 -15.11 -9.06 -2.83
CA LEU A 668 -14.98 -10.22 -1.94
C LEU A 668 -16.32 -10.93 -1.69
N ILE A 669 -17.41 -10.19 -1.50
CA ILE A 669 -18.73 -10.79 -1.26
C ILE A 669 -19.28 -11.44 -2.55
N ARG A 670 -19.07 -10.80 -3.70
CA ARG A 670 -19.46 -11.37 -5.01
C ARG A 670 -18.70 -12.66 -5.31
N MET A 671 -17.40 -12.70 -4.99
CA MET A 671 -16.61 -13.92 -5.07
C MET A 671 -17.15 -15.01 -4.13
N VAL A 672 -17.42 -14.68 -2.86
CA VAL A 672 -17.97 -15.64 -1.89
C VAL A 672 -19.32 -16.21 -2.35
N LEU A 673 -20.15 -15.42 -3.04
CA LEU A 673 -21.42 -15.90 -3.59
C LEU A 673 -21.26 -16.97 -4.68
N GLY A 674 -20.14 -17.02 -5.37
CA GLY A 674 -19.84 -18.07 -6.35
C GLY A 674 -19.26 -19.35 -5.72
N LEU A 675 -19.03 -19.38 -4.40
CA LEU A 675 -18.59 -20.59 -3.71
C LEU A 675 -19.77 -21.58 -3.50
N PRO A 676 -19.51 -22.91 -3.47
CA PRO A 676 -20.54 -23.90 -3.22
C PRO A 676 -21.29 -23.68 -1.90
N GLY A 677 -22.62 -23.84 -1.94
CA GLY A 677 -23.48 -23.76 -0.76
C GLY A 677 -23.91 -22.33 -0.37
N PHE A 678 -23.32 -21.29 -0.97
CA PHE A 678 -23.72 -19.91 -0.72
C PHE A 678 -24.92 -19.48 -1.56
N ARG A 679 -25.82 -18.69 -0.97
CA ARG A 679 -26.92 -18.02 -1.67
C ARG A 679 -27.21 -16.66 -1.05
N LEU A 680 -27.50 -15.65 -1.87
CA LEU A 680 -28.07 -14.39 -1.41
C LEU A 680 -29.59 -14.48 -1.47
N LEU A 681 -30.23 -14.33 -0.31
CA LEU A 681 -31.68 -14.22 -0.19
C LEU A 681 -32.05 -12.80 0.23
N GLU A 682 -33.26 -12.37 -0.13
CA GLU A 682 -33.83 -11.13 0.37
C GLU A 682 -35.15 -11.39 1.06
N CYS A 683 -35.37 -10.74 2.20
CA CYS A 683 -36.66 -10.78 2.88
C CYS A 683 -37.01 -9.42 3.49
N ALA A 684 -38.31 -9.17 3.66
CA ALA A 684 -38.78 -7.95 4.31
C ALA A 684 -39.07 -8.23 5.79
N GLN A 685 -38.23 -7.69 6.68
CA GLN A 685 -38.40 -7.89 8.13
C GLN A 685 -39.75 -7.41 8.65
N GLY A 686 -40.40 -6.47 7.95
CA GLY A 686 -41.75 -5.97 8.27
C GLY A 686 -42.83 -7.05 8.26
N LEU A 687 -42.72 -8.07 7.39
CA LEU A 687 -43.65 -9.21 7.36
C LEU A 687 -43.47 -10.14 8.57
N LEU A 688 -42.30 -10.07 9.20
CA LEU A 688 -41.90 -10.85 10.37
C LEU A 688 -42.07 -10.06 11.68
N GLY A 689 -42.76 -8.92 11.63
CA GLY A 689 -43.12 -8.13 12.81
C GLY A 689 -42.20 -6.95 13.10
N ALA A 690 -41.21 -6.64 12.26
CA ALA A 690 -40.45 -5.40 12.40
C ALA A 690 -41.32 -4.17 12.05
N ALA A 691 -41.03 -3.02 12.66
CA ALA A 691 -41.73 -1.77 12.35
C ALA A 691 -41.33 -1.14 11.00
N SER A 692 -40.37 -1.72 10.28
CA SER A 692 -39.76 -1.16 9.07
C SER A 692 -40.24 -1.83 7.79
N THR A 693 -40.36 -1.04 6.72
CA THR A 693 -40.51 -1.53 5.34
C THR A 693 -39.19 -2.00 4.73
N LYS A 694 -38.06 -1.79 5.40
CA LYS A 694 -36.73 -2.08 4.85
C LYS A 694 -36.55 -3.58 4.64
N GLY A 695 -36.14 -3.94 3.42
CA GLY A 695 -35.64 -5.26 3.12
C GLY A 695 -34.28 -5.51 3.78
N THR A 696 -34.00 -6.77 4.05
CA THR A 696 -32.68 -7.26 4.43
C THR A 696 -32.19 -8.31 3.45
N GLY A 697 -30.88 -8.32 3.22
CA GLY A 697 -30.17 -9.35 2.49
C GLY A 697 -29.58 -10.37 3.45
N LEU A 698 -29.62 -11.64 3.07
CA LEU A 698 -29.11 -12.77 3.82
C LEU A 698 -28.13 -13.54 2.93
N LEU A 699 -26.84 -13.43 3.21
CA LEU A 699 -25.86 -14.35 2.65
C LEU A 699 -25.90 -15.62 3.49
N THR A 700 -26.49 -16.65 2.91
CA THR A 700 -26.70 -17.95 3.56
C THR A 700 -25.69 -18.96 3.07
N LEU A 701 -25.30 -19.89 3.94
CA LEU A 701 -24.45 -21.03 3.65
C LEU A 701 -25.16 -22.31 4.10
N ASN A 702 -25.36 -23.26 3.18
CA ASN A 702 -25.92 -24.59 3.46
C ASN A 702 -27.30 -24.58 4.15
N LEU A 703 -28.15 -23.60 3.82
CA LEU A 703 -29.51 -23.46 4.36
C LEU A 703 -30.55 -23.37 3.23
N PRO A 704 -30.75 -24.43 2.43
CA PRO A 704 -31.61 -24.37 1.24
C PRO A 704 -33.09 -24.14 1.55
N ASP A 705 -33.56 -24.62 2.71
CA ASP A 705 -34.97 -24.57 3.12
C ASP A 705 -35.32 -23.30 3.92
N LEU A 706 -34.34 -22.42 4.20
CA LEU A 706 -34.59 -21.19 4.95
C LEU A 706 -35.73 -20.32 4.38
N PRO A 707 -35.90 -20.16 3.05
CA PRO A 707 -37.03 -19.42 2.49
C PRO A 707 -38.40 -19.94 2.95
N ILE A 708 -38.54 -21.26 3.16
CA ILE A 708 -39.79 -21.89 3.63
C ILE A 708 -40.07 -21.42 5.05
N TYR A 709 -39.09 -21.55 5.95
CA TYR A 709 -39.23 -21.13 7.35
C TYR A 709 -39.46 -19.62 7.48
N ILE A 710 -38.82 -18.79 6.64
CA ILE A 710 -39.08 -17.34 6.61
C ILE A 710 -40.55 -17.07 6.26
N ARG A 711 -41.10 -17.79 5.28
CA ARG A 711 -42.49 -17.63 4.85
C ARG A 711 -43.48 -18.13 5.90
N ASP A 712 -43.24 -19.30 6.49
CA ASP A 712 -44.12 -19.93 7.47
C ASP A 712 -44.22 -19.14 8.78
N ASN A 713 -43.18 -18.36 9.10
CA ASN A 713 -43.15 -17.49 10.26
C ASN A 713 -43.62 -16.05 9.96
N ALA A 714 -44.09 -15.74 8.75
CA ALA A 714 -44.67 -14.43 8.47
C ALA A 714 -45.90 -14.18 9.37
N VAL A 715 -45.85 -13.10 10.16
CA VAL A 715 -46.93 -12.72 11.10
C VAL A 715 -47.86 -11.66 10.50
N ARG A 716 -47.56 -11.18 9.30
CA ARG A 716 -48.34 -10.18 8.57
C ARG A 716 -48.37 -10.49 7.08
N SER A 717 -49.49 -10.15 6.42
CA SER A 717 -49.64 -10.17 4.97
C SER A 717 -49.03 -8.93 4.30
N ASP A 718 -49.04 -7.79 4.99
CA ASP A 718 -48.70 -6.48 4.42
C ASP A 718 -47.57 -5.79 5.18
N LEU A 719 -46.73 -5.06 4.43
CA LEU A 719 -45.65 -4.26 4.99
C LEU A 719 -46.18 -3.11 5.87
N PRO A 720 -45.51 -2.81 7.01
CA PRO A 720 -45.86 -1.68 7.86
C PRO A 720 -45.73 -0.34 7.11
N ARG A 721 -46.63 0.62 7.33
CA ARG A 721 -46.56 1.96 6.67
C ARG A 721 -45.69 2.99 7.43
N ALA A 722 -45.06 2.59 8.54
CA ALA A 722 -44.40 3.52 9.46
C ALA A 722 -43.04 4.02 8.93
N ALA A 723 -42.83 5.34 8.96
CA ALA A 723 -41.53 5.94 8.69
C ALA A 723 -40.57 5.71 9.86
N THR A 724 -39.50 4.96 9.61
CA THR A 724 -38.49 4.58 10.64
C THR A 724 -37.26 5.50 10.66
N ILE A 725 -37.23 6.53 9.81
CA ILE A 725 -36.14 7.51 9.75
C ILE A 725 -36.49 8.73 10.62
N GLY A 726 -35.56 9.15 11.49
CA GLY A 726 -35.66 10.34 12.33
C GLY A 726 -35.43 10.05 13.82
N MET A 727 -35.76 11.00 14.70
CA MET A 727 -35.68 10.85 16.18
C MET A 727 -37.06 10.67 16.84
N ASP A 728 -37.10 9.91 17.93
CA ASP A 728 -38.25 9.81 18.84
C ASP A 728 -38.34 11.04 19.76
N GLU A 729 -39.40 11.11 20.58
CA GLU A 729 -39.64 12.24 21.52
C GLU A 729 -38.56 12.36 22.61
N LEU A 730 -37.76 11.31 22.82
CA LEU A 730 -36.65 11.25 23.78
C LEU A 730 -35.28 11.52 23.11
N GLY A 731 -35.27 11.91 21.83
CA GLY A 731 -34.05 12.25 21.09
C GLY A 731 -33.21 11.05 20.66
N ARG A 732 -33.74 9.81 20.74
CA ARG A 732 -33.10 8.60 20.22
C ARG A 732 -33.48 8.39 18.76
N TYR A 733 -32.59 7.82 17.96
CA TYR A 733 -32.93 7.49 16.58
C TYR A 733 -34.05 6.43 16.54
N LYS A 734 -35.12 6.68 15.77
CA LYS A 734 -36.21 5.73 15.55
C LYS A 734 -35.74 4.40 14.95
N THR A 735 -34.59 4.40 14.28
CA THR A 735 -33.92 3.19 13.78
C THR A 735 -33.29 2.33 14.88
N ALA A 736 -33.15 2.82 16.12
CA ALA A 736 -32.54 2.04 17.21
C ALA A 736 -33.36 0.80 17.57
N VAL A 737 -34.69 0.85 17.42
CA VAL A 737 -35.59 -0.29 17.62
C VAL A 737 -35.36 -1.39 16.57
N LEU A 738 -34.77 -1.06 15.42
CA LEU A 738 -34.48 -2.00 14.34
C LEU A 738 -33.14 -2.73 14.51
N LYS A 739 -32.42 -2.51 15.62
CA LYS A 739 -31.17 -3.21 15.92
C LYS A 739 -31.42 -4.65 16.40
N GLU A 740 -32.60 -4.93 16.94
CA GLU A 740 -33.00 -6.26 17.38
C GLU A 740 -33.85 -6.92 16.29
N TYR A 741 -33.51 -8.16 15.93
CA TYR A 741 -34.35 -8.96 15.05
C TYR A 741 -35.73 -9.20 15.67
N PRO A 742 -36.80 -9.12 14.87
CA PRO A 742 -38.14 -9.43 15.37
C PRO A 742 -38.25 -10.93 15.70
N PRO A 743 -39.05 -11.33 16.70
CA PRO A 743 -39.11 -12.72 17.14
C PRO A 743 -39.43 -13.74 16.04
N ALA A 744 -40.29 -13.38 15.09
CA ALA A 744 -40.65 -14.30 14.01
C ALA A 744 -39.47 -14.56 13.04
N LEU A 745 -38.60 -13.57 12.82
CA LEU A 745 -37.37 -13.77 12.04
C LEU A 745 -36.38 -14.65 12.82
N CYS A 746 -36.22 -14.41 14.12
CA CYS A 746 -35.40 -15.28 14.98
C CYS A 746 -35.90 -16.73 14.98
N LYS A 747 -37.22 -16.95 14.98
CA LYS A 747 -37.83 -18.27 14.88
C LYS A 747 -37.52 -18.94 13.54
N ALA A 748 -37.68 -18.21 12.43
CA ALA A 748 -37.35 -18.72 11.10
C ALA A 748 -35.88 -19.12 10.97
N PHE A 749 -34.97 -18.29 11.50
CA PHE A 749 -33.54 -18.63 11.55
C PHE A 749 -33.29 -19.88 12.40
N ALA A 750 -33.89 -19.98 13.59
CA ALA A 750 -33.71 -21.14 14.46
C ALA A 750 -34.23 -22.43 13.82
N GLU A 751 -35.42 -22.41 13.19
CA GLU A 751 -35.97 -23.56 12.48
C GLU A 751 -35.10 -23.96 11.27
N GLY A 752 -34.57 -22.99 10.52
CA GLY A 752 -33.66 -23.24 9.41
C GLY A 752 -32.31 -23.85 9.83
N PHE A 753 -31.71 -23.38 10.93
CA PHE A 753 -30.51 -24.03 11.48
C PHE A 753 -30.83 -25.45 11.96
N PHE A 754 -31.91 -25.59 12.72
CA PHE A 754 -32.28 -26.87 13.33
C PHE A 754 -32.62 -27.94 12.29
N SER A 755 -33.21 -27.57 11.15
CA SER A 755 -33.54 -28.52 10.08
C SER A 755 -32.31 -29.14 9.42
N HIS A 756 -31.16 -28.47 9.52
CA HIS A 756 -29.89 -28.94 8.94
C HIS A 756 -28.97 -29.59 9.99
N PHE A 757 -29.38 -29.66 11.26
CA PHE A 757 -28.59 -30.36 12.26
C PHE A 757 -28.56 -31.87 11.98
N PRO A 758 -27.38 -32.50 12.08
CA PRO A 758 -27.28 -33.93 11.85
C PRO A 758 -28.14 -34.68 12.89
N SER A 759 -29.04 -35.53 12.39
CA SER A 759 -29.79 -36.49 13.20
C SER A 759 -28.82 -37.30 14.06
N HIS A 760 -29.08 -37.43 15.35
CA HIS A 760 -28.31 -38.35 16.20
C HIS A 760 -28.48 -39.77 15.63
N SER A 761 -27.46 -40.29 14.95
CA SER A 761 -27.40 -41.71 14.66
C SER A 761 -26.78 -42.40 15.87
N PRO A 762 -27.50 -43.30 16.57
CA PRO A 762 -26.98 -44.01 17.73
C PRO A 762 -25.81 -44.97 17.41
N GLU A 763 -25.43 -45.11 16.13
CA GLU A 763 -24.40 -46.02 15.65
C GLU A 763 -22.99 -45.40 15.54
N LYS A 764 -22.79 -44.12 15.86
CA LYS A 764 -21.47 -43.47 15.80
C LYS A 764 -21.02 -42.99 17.18
N ASP A 765 -19.90 -43.54 17.67
CA ASP A 765 -19.13 -42.99 18.79
C ASP A 765 -18.57 -41.62 18.40
N LEU A 766 -19.37 -40.57 18.57
CA LEU A 766 -18.95 -39.19 18.34
C LEU A 766 -17.93 -38.78 19.41
N VAL A 767 -16.85 -38.15 18.98
CA VAL A 767 -15.82 -37.64 19.89
C VAL A 767 -16.36 -36.40 20.61
N PRO A 768 -16.14 -36.22 21.93
CA PRO A 768 -16.52 -35.00 22.62
C PRO A 768 -15.63 -33.82 22.18
N LEU A 769 -16.14 -32.59 22.28
CA LEU A 769 -15.31 -31.40 22.11
C LEU A 769 -14.18 -31.34 23.14
N PRO A 770 -13.06 -30.66 22.83
CA PRO A 770 -12.02 -30.37 23.82
C PRO A 770 -12.62 -29.71 25.07
N ALA A 771 -12.30 -30.24 26.25
CA ALA A 771 -12.96 -29.82 27.51
C ALA A 771 -12.83 -28.32 27.78
N GLU A 772 -11.67 -27.72 27.54
CA GLU A 772 -11.45 -26.29 27.73
C GLU A 772 -12.32 -25.43 26.81
N PHE A 773 -12.49 -25.85 25.55
CA PHE A 773 -13.35 -25.17 24.59
C PHE A 773 -14.82 -25.26 25.01
N LEU A 774 -15.27 -26.46 25.39
CA LEU A 774 -16.65 -26.69 25.83
C LEU A 774 -17.00 -25.87 27.08
N VAL A 775 -16.11 -25.82 28.08
CA VAL A 775 -16.31 -25.01 29.29
C VAL A 775 -16.46 -23.53 28.93
N LEU A 776 -15.65 -23.03 28.01
CA LEU A 776 -15.81 -21.64 27.55
C LEU A 776 -17.12 -21.41 26.82
N CYS A 777 -17.52 -22.32 25.92
CA CYS A 777 -18.80 -22.23 25.23
C CYS A 777 -19.97 -22.20 26.21
N GLN A 778 -19.96 -23.06 27.23
CA GLN A 778 -20.96 -23.08 28.31
C GLN A 778 -21.01 -21.76 29.08
N GLN A 779 -19.85 -21.17 29.40
CA GLN A 779 -19.77 -19.86 30.06
C GLN A 779 -20.30 -18.72 29.19
N MET A 780 -20.20 -18.84 27.87
CA MET A 780 -20.65 -17.84 26.91
C MET A 780 -22.07 -18.06 26.39
N THR A 781 -22.73 -19.16 26.78
CA THR A 781 -24.15 -19.36 26.56
C THR A 781 -24.93 -18.49 27.54
N ALA A 782 -25.61 -17.47 27.02
CA ALA A 782 -26.33 -16.51 27.85
C ALA A 782 -27.60 -17.14 28.47
N THR A 783 -27.61 -17.30 29.79
CA THR A 783 -28.74 -17.84 30.56
C THR A 783 -29.62 -16.73 31.15
N GLU A 784 -29.06 -15.57 31.46
CA GLU A 784 -29.78 -14.44 32.05
C GLU A 784 -30.42 -13.54 30.98
N MET A 785 -31.68 -13.13 31.20
CA MET A 785 -32.40 -12.24 30.30
C MET A 785 -31.99 -10.77 30.56
N GLY A 786 -31.52 -10.08 29.52
CA GLY A 786 -31.05 -8.70 29.63
C GLY A 786 -32.17 -7.66 29.60
N GLN A 787 -32.10 -6.65 30.48
CA GLN A 787 -33.10 -5.58 30.59
C GLN A 787 -32.81 -4.35 29.70
N SER A 788 -31.57 -4.15 29.25
CA SER A 788 -31.14 -2.97 28.48
C SER A 788 -30.48 -3.33 27.16
N ILE A 789 -30.80 -2.59 26.09
CA ILE A 789 -30.09 -2.65 24.80
C ILE A 789 -28.70 -2.03 25.01
N GLY A 790 -27.65 -2.77 24.64
CA GLY A 790 -26.26 -2.30 24.77
C GLY A 790 -25.97 -1.01 23.97
N ALA A 791 -24.89 -0.32 24.34
CA ALA A 791 -24.40 0.83 23.59
C ALA A 791 -23.92 0.41 22.19
N ASP A 792 -23.98 1.32 21.21
CA ASP A 792 -23.38 1.10 19.90
C ASP A 792 -21.86 0.85 20.05
N PHE A 793 -21.29 -0.10 19.28
CA PHE A 793 -19.83 -0.23 19.14
C PHE A 793 -19.18 1.12 18.78
N ALA A 794 -19.92 1.93 18.02
CA ALA A 794 -19.63 3.34 17.83
C ALA A 794 -20.39 4.19 18.87
N GLY A 795 -19.78 4.40 20.03
CA GLY A 795 -20.35 5.17 21.15
C GLY A 795 -20.93 6.54 20.82
#